data_AF-A0A8S4D7P8-F1
#
_entry.id   AF-A0A8S4D7P8-F1
#
_cell.length_a   1.000
_cell.length_b   1.000
_cell.length_c   1.000
_cell.angle_alpha   90.00
_cell.angle_beta   90.00
_cell.angle_gamma   90.00
#
_symmetry.space_group_name_H-M   'P 1'
#
loop_
_entity.id
_entity.type
_entity.pdbx_description
1 polymer ?
#
loop_
_entity_poly.entity_id
_entity_poly.type
_entity_poly.pdbx_seq_one_letter_code
_entity_poly.pdbx_strand_id
1 'polypeptide(L)'
;MRGKHIPLGFCTSAGNQNKTITLQDLVQTVAHGVSRFPPSSEFDIQRSRDHGVPSYLRMLRLCEPTSGVKTYGDFDKLGFDRTQQEMMADMYRNAEDVELMIGGALEKAATGAVVGPTLACVLALQFANLKKSDRFWYENDIPPSSFSPEQLAALRRVSLAGLLCAADDSVTDIQPRAFVKEDPYLNAAQQCPQHARLELAAWKDETGARAAERLSQDMLAAALEKAKQEMADNSSCLPSLAWPFFGQQSLLELHSYTVTNAAQQCPQHARLELSAWKDETGARAAERLSQDMLAAALEKAKQEMADRKRMEYMMWEARGGADPKSPVGTAASFSKANKYALKLANTSLYLEFATNELLNTINNGHRRKRQIFGGDNLGFGTNNDFVDALQQVDISGFVGQDQQGPTIEPQCDDNGPCDADNPFRSYTGYCNNLRNPNLGKGLTTFARLLPPVYEDGVSRPRINSVTGAPLASPRVISTVIHPDISNLHTRYTLMVMQFAQFVDHELTMTPIHKGFHESIPDCRSCDSPRTVHPECNPFPVPRGDHYYPEVNVTSGERLCFPFMRSLPGQQQLGPREQVNQNTAFIDASVIYGENPCIVRKLRGFNGRLNATIHPLGGRDLLPRSDSHPECKAPSGYCFIAGDGRASEQPGLTAIHTIWLREHNRVVEGLRGVNPHWDAELLFEHTRRIVAAEFTHTIYNEFLPRLLSWNAVNLYGLKLLPSGYYKEYSPTCNPSIVTEFAAAAFRFGHSLLRPHLPRLSPTYQPVEPPILLRDGFFRPDMFMTHPAMVDELMRGLSSTPMETLDQFITGEVTNHLFEDRRIPFSGIDLIALNIQRARDHGIPSYNNYRALCNLKRASTFEDLAREIPDEVIARLKRIYPTVDDIDLFPGGMSERPLQGGLVGPTFACIIAIQFRQLRKCDRFWYENDNNAARFTEQQLSEIRKVTLSKIMCDNFDVASDVQRAAFDLPSNFLNPRVPCSSLPKLDLSAWRESSAQGCLIAGRNVAVGDSAFPSPCTSCICTAEGAQCASLRITDCAQLLREWPREAVLRDDVCTAQCGAAAPDRPRQARRPPLNFKFPDLSPFIAK
;
A
#
# COMPACT_ATOMS: atom_id res chain seq x y z
N MET A 1 51.41 12.25 15.50
CA MET A 1 52.31 11.39 16.31
C MET A 1 52.14 11.74 17.78
N ARG A 2 52.31 10.78 18.71
CA ARG A 2 52.25 10.94 20.19
C ARG A 2 50.87 11.38 20.73
N GLY A 3 50.39 10.95 21.91
CA GLY A 3 50.81 9.80 22.71
C GLY A 3 50.54 9.92 24.22
N LYS A 4 49.46 9.26 24.72
CA LYS A 4 49.15 8.84 26.11
C LYS A 4 49.18 9.88 27.26
N HIS A 5 48.15 9.92 28.11
CA HIS A 5 48.16 9.29 29.46
C HIS A 5 46.80 9.37 30.21
N ILE A 6 46.63 8.50 31.22
CA ILE A 6 45.41 7.98 31.90
C ILE A 6 45.86 7.45 33.30
N PRO A 7 45.05 7.31 34.41
CA PRO A 7 43.64 7.66 34.72
C PRO A 7 43.47 8.54 36.01
N LEU A 8 42.22 8.75 36.52
CA LEU A 8 41.75 8.43 37.92
C LEU A 8 40.57 9.30 38.46
N GLY A 9 39.75 8.72 39.36
CA GLY A 9 39.14 9.44 40.50
C GLY A 9 37.61 9.49 40.65
N PHE A 10 37.01 8.63 41.50
CA PHE A 10 35.66 8.82 42.08
C PHE A 10 35.75 9.45 43.48
N CYS A 11 34.75 10.24 43.91
CA CYS A 11 33.97 10.01 45.16
C CYS A 11 32.91 11.09 45.45
N THR A 12 32.04 10.81 46.43
CA THR A 12 30.78 11.51 46.77
C THR A 12 30.84 12.35 48.05
N SER A 13 29.95 13.33 48.24
CA SER A 13 29.05 13.41 49.43
C SER A 13 28.12 14.65 49.46
N ALA A 14 27.17 14.64 50.41
CA ALA A 14 25.98 15.49 50.52
C ALA A 14 26.20 16.95 51.01
N GLY A 15 25.17 17.78 50.80
CA GLY A 15 24.98 19.09 51.43
C GLY A 15 23.65 19.72 50.99
N ASN A 16 22.90 20.38 51.88
CA ASN A 16 21.54 20.87 51.60
C ASN A 16 21.31 22.32 52.07
N GLN A 17 20.31 22.97 51.46
CA GLN A 17 19.65 24.24 51.77
C GLN A 17 20.22 25.58 51.23
N ASN A 18 19.25 26.37 50.75
CA ASN A 18 19.17 27.84 50.69
C ASN A 18 20.26 28.64 49.94
N LYS A 19 20.07 28.76 48.62
CA LYS A 19 20.41 29.98 47.84
C LYS A 19 19.25 30.39 46.94
N THR A 20 18.99 31.69 46.84
CA THR A 20 18.13 32.27 45.80
C THR A 20 18.81 32.18 44.45
N ILE A 21 18.15 31.54 43.48
CA ILE A 21 18.65 31.35 42.11
C ILE A 21 18.62 32.68 41.37
N THR A 22 19.78 33.12 40.85
CA THR A 22 19.89 34.25 39.93
C THR A 22 19.86 33.77 38.48
N LEU A 23 19.74 34.69 37.53
CA LEU A 23 19.76 34.35 36.10
C LEU A 23 21.11 33.73 35.66
N GLN A 24 22.21 33.99 36.38
CA GLN A 24 23.52 33.37 36.08
C GLN A 24 23.62 31.92 36.60
N ASP A 25 22.97 31.59 37.71
CA ASP A 25 22.91 30.20 38.22
C ASP A 25 22.15 29.27 37.25
N LEU A 26 21.11 29.82 36.59
CA LEU A 26 20.34 29.16 35.53
C LEU A 26 21.16 28.87 34.26
N VAL A 27 22.17 29.70 33.95
CA VAL A 27 23.01 29.55 32.74
C VAL A 27 24.13 28.53 32.94
N GLN A 28 24.64 28.35 34.17
CA GLN A 28 25.79 27.47 34.42
C GLN A 28 25.46 26.00 34.72
N THR A 29 24.20 25.63 34.95
CA THR A 29 23.86 24.33 35.58
C THR A 29 23.42 23.19 34.65
N VAL A 30 23.29 23.40 33.32
CA VAL A 30 22.87 22.31 32.39
C VAL A 30 23.70 22.21 31.09
N ALA A 31 24.49 23.22 30.71
CA ALA A 31 25.04 23.33 29.35
C ALA A 31 26.33 22.51 29.05
N HIS A 32 27.05 22.00 30.06
CA HIS A 32 28.38 21.38 29.88
C HIS A 32 28.54 19.98 30.50
N GLY A 33 27.45 19.34 30.97
CA GLY A 33 27.50 18.00 31.55
C GLY A 33 27.38 16.86 30.54
N VAL A 34 26.38 16.92 29.66
CA VAL A 34 26.01 15.81 28.76
C VAL A 34 25.55 16.33 27.39
N SER A 35 26.48 16.39 26.42
CA SER A 35 26.13 16.39 25.00
C SER A 35 27.23 15.74 24.17
N ARG A 36 26.83 14.81 23.30
CA ARG A 36 27.59 14.39 22.10
C ARG A 36 26.84 14.75 20.81
N PHE A 37 25.98 15.76 20.89
CA PHE A 37 25.43 16.46 19.74
C PHE A 37 26.14 17.82 19.59
N PRO A 38 26.42 18.27 18.36
CA PRO A 38 26.84 19.65 18.13
C PRO A 38 25.72 20.61 18.58
N PRO A 39 26.04 21.89 18.88
CA PRO A 39 25.01 22.90 19.14
C PRO A 39 24.03 22.98 17.98
N SER A 40 22.73 23.17 18.26
CA SER A 40 21.71 23.23 17.20
C SER A 40 22.01 24.29 16.13
N SER A 41 22.62 25.41 16.53
CA SER A 41 23.09 26.45 15.62
C SER A 41 24.13 25.97 14.60
N GLU A 42 25.04 25.06 14.95
CA GLU A 42 26.03 24.49 14.01
C GLU A 42 25.32 23.64 12.95
N PHE A 43 24.35 22.83 13.38
CA PHE A 43 23.51 22.02 12.50
C PHE A 43 22.66 22.89 11.57
N ASP A 44 22.02 23.95 12.08
CA ASP A 44 21.18 24.85 11.29
C ASP A 44 22.00 25.70 10.30
N ILE A 45 23.23 26.10 10.65
CA ILE A 45 24.15 26.78 9.73
C ILE A 45 24.62 25.84 8.62
N GLN A 46 25.05 24.62 8.96
CA GLN A 46 25.49 23.66 7.93
C GLN A 46 24.34 23.26 7.02
N ARG A 47 23.14 23.01 7.57
CA ARG A 47 21.92 22.77 6.81
C ARG A 47 21.56 23.95 5.89
N SER A 48 21.79 25.18 6.33
CA SER A 48 21.59 26.38 5.49
C SER A 48 22.56 26.41 4.30
N ARG A 49 23.82 26.00 4.49
CA ARG A 49 24.81 25.85 3.40
C ARG A 49 24.42 24.74 2.43
N ASP A 50 24.02 23.58 2.95
CA ASP A 50 23.66 22.40 2.15
C ASP A 50 22.40 22.64 1.29
N HIS A 51 21.44 23.43 1.78
CA HIS A 51 20.28 23.90 1.00
C HIS A 51 20.58 25.14 0.13
N GLY A 52 21.83 25.59 0.04
CA GLY A 52 22.24 26.71 -0.81
C GLY A 52 21.66 28.07 -0.43
N VAL A 53 21.33 28.28 0.85
CA VAL A 53 20.72 29.53 1.35
C VAL A 53 21.66 30.72 1.07
N PRO A 54 21.21 31.77 0.34
CA PRO A 54 22.00 32.96 0.09
C PRO A 54 22.55 33.63 1.37
N SER A 55 23.75 34.19 1.27
CA SER A 55 24.39 34.94 2.35
C SER A 55 23.62 36.20 2.75
N TYR A 56 23.93 36.72 3.93
CA TYR A 56 23.25 37.86 4.56
C TYR A 56 23.18 39.08 3.63
N LEU A 57 24.31 39.53 3.06
CA LEU A 57 24.32 40.67 2.14
C LEU A 57 23.55 40.41 0.83
N ARG A 58 23.43 39.15 0.40
CA ARG A 58 22.65 38.79 -0.79
C ARG A 58 21.14 38.83 -0.52
N MET A 59 20.69 38.53 0.70
CA MET A 59 19.30 38.73 1.13
C MET A 59 19.00 40.19 1.46
N LEU A 60 19.92 40.91 2.09
CA LEU A 60 19.81 42.35 2.32
C LEU A 60 19.55 43.09 1.00
N ARG A 61 20.21 42.72 -0.10
CA ARG A 61 19.97 43.30 -1.45
C ARG A 61 18.63 42.91 -2.08
N LEU A 62 17.99 41.82 -1.64
CA LEU A 62 16.63 41.46 -2.06
C LEU A 62 15.59 42.33 -1.32
N CYS A 63 15.86 42.66 -0.06
CA CYS A 63 14.97 43.42 0.81
C CYS A 63 15.14 44.95 0.68
N GLU A 64 16.39 45.40 0.55
CA GLU A 64 16.79 46.79 0.36
C GLU A 64 17.88 46.86 -0.74
N PRO A 65 17.49 46.93 -2.03
CA PRO A 65 18.42 46.96 -3.16
C PRO A 65 19.39 48.16 -3.16
N THR A 66 19.06 49.23 -2.42
CA THR A 66 19.81 50.48 -2.30
C THR A 66 20.82 50.51 -1.15
N SER A 67 20.83 49.48 -0.27
CA SER A 67 21.60 49.45 0.99
C SER A 67 23.11 49.73 0.83
N GLY A 68 23.71 49.39 -0.32
CA GLY A 68 25.08 49.80 -0.68
C GLY A 68 26.22 49.09 0.07
N VAL A 69 25.90 48.29 1.09
CA VAL A 69 26.84 47.56 1.97
C VAL A 69 27.69 46.55 1.19
N LYS A 70 29.02 46.58 1.40
CA LYS A 70 29.99 45.70 0.74
C LYS A 70 31.13 45.21 1.64
N THR A 71 31.40 45.89 2.75
CA THR A 71 32.49 45.59 3.69
C THR A 71 31.99 45.53 5.12
N TYR A 72 32.74 44.94 6.05
CA TYR A 72 32.37 44.96 7.48
C TYR A 72 32.27 46.39 8.04
N GLY A 73 33.06 47.33 7.52
CA GLY A 73 33.00 48.75 7.85
C GLY A 73 31.78 49.49 7.27
N ASP A 74 30.87 48.79 6.57
CA ASP A 74 29.55 49.30 6.18
C ASP A 74 28.41 48.75 7.08
N PHE A 75 28.71 47.83 8.02
CA PHE A 75 27.68 47.21 8.87
C PHE A 75 27.24 48.15 10.01
N ASP A 76 27.99 49.22 10.27
CA ASP A 76 27.59 50.31 11.17
C ASP A 76 26.26 50.96 10.73
N LYS A 77 26.06 51.10 9.41
CA LYS A 77 24.82 51.62 8.78
C LYS A 77 23.61 50.73 9.01
N LEU A 78 23.83 49.44 9.23
CA LEU A 78 22.80 48.44 9.56
C LEU A 78 22.59 48.31 11.08
N GLY A 79 23.36 49.04 11.89
CA GLY A 79 23.24 49.07 13.35
C GLY A 79 23.98 47.96 14.09
N PHE A 80 24.89 47.23 13.45
CA PHE A 80 25.79 46.30 14.14
C PHE A 80 26.87 47.07 14.91
N ASP A 81 27.11 46.68 16.17
CA ASP A 81 28.19 47.26 16.95
C ASP A 81 29.59 46.78 16.48
N ARG A 82 30.63 47.49 16.94
CA ARG A 82 32.02 47.21 16.54
C ARG A 82 32.50 45.82 16.93
N THR A 83 32.05 45.27 18.06
CA THR A 83 32.41 43.93 18.52
C THR A 83 31.75 42.88 17.63
N GLN A 84 30.48 43.06 17.24
CA GLN A 84 29.82 42.20 16.26
C GLN A 84 30.55 42.21 14.90
N GLN A 85 30.99 43.38 14.44
CA GLN A 85 31.78 43.53 13.20
C GLN A 85 33.14 42.80 13.30
N GLU A 86 33.87 42.99 14.39
CA GLU A 86 35.17 42.34 14.62
C GLU A 86 35.03 40.80 14.77
N MET A 87 33.96 40.31 15.42
CA MET A 87 33.65 38.87 15.50
C MET A 87 33.31 38.27 14.13
N MET A 88 32.53 38.95 13.29
CA MET A 88 32.22 38.47 11.94
C MET A 88 33.46 38.49 11.04
N ALA A 89 34.37 39.47 11.20
CA ALA A 89 35.61 39.53 10.45
C ALA A 89 36.64 38.42 10.82
N ASP A 90 36.58 37.91 12.05
CA ASP A 90 37.41 36.75 12.49
C ASP A 90 36.84 35.42 11.94
N MET A 91 35.52 35.26 11.95
CA MET A 91 34.84 34.04 11.47
C MET A 91 34.78 33.92 9.93
N TYR A 92 34.67 35.05 9.21
CA TYR A 92 34.38 35.07 7.76
C TYR A 92 35.40 35.89 6.98
N ARG A 93 35.95 35.33 5.90
CA ARG A 93 37.00 35.99 5.10
C ARG A 93 36.50 37.26 4.40
N ASN A 94 35.27 37.27 3.89
CA ASN A 94 34.65 38.41 3.24
C ASN A 94 33.24 38.65 3.80
N ALA A 95 32.80 39.92 3.84
CA ALA A 95 31.46 40.26 4.32
C ALA A 95 30.31 39.66 3.46
N GLU A 96 30.61 39.29 2.21
CA GLU A 96 29.70 38.54 1.33
C GLU A 96 29.48 37.09 1.75
N ASP A 97 30.36 36.51 2.59
CA ASP A 97 30.36 35.09 2.98
C ASP A 97 29.51 34.83 4.24
N VAL A 98 29.14 35.87 5.01
CA VAL A 98 28.37 35.75 6.26
C VAL A 98 26.99 35.13 5.97
N GLU A 99 26.64 34.00 6.60
CA GLU A 99 25.32 33.38 6.36
C GLU A 99 24.17 34.25 6.89
N LEU A 100 23.02 34.16 6.22
CA LEU A 100 21.76 34.83 6.59
C LEU A 100 21.39 34.64 8.07
N MET A 101 21.60 33.43 8.61
CA MET A 101 21.26 33.12 10.00
C MET A 101 22.16 33.84 11.02
N ILE A 102 23.44 34.09 10.69
CA ILE A 102 24.36 34.81 11.58
C ILE A 102 24.13 36.31 11.48
N GLY A 103 24.16 36.87 10.26
CA GLY A 103 23.91 38.31 10.06
C GLY A 103 22.52 38.71 10.55
N GLY A 104 21.49 37.97 10.15
CA GLY A 104 20.09 38.25 10.50
C GLY A 104 19.71 38.07 11.97
N ALA A 105 20.41 37.19 12.72
CA ALA A 105 20.21 37.06 14.16
C ALA A 105 21.00 38.10 14.98
N LEU A 106 22.07 38.65 14.42
CA LEU A 106 22.84 39.74 15.00
C LEU A 106 22.28 41.13 14.63
N GLU A 107 21.40 41.24 13.62
CA GLU A 107 20.66 42.46 13.29
C GLU A 107 19.87 42.96 14.50
N LYS A 108 19.89 44.28 14.71
CA LYS A 108 19.02 44.93 15.69
C LYS A 108 17.55 44.71 15.31
N ALA A 109 16.78 44.11 16.22
CA ALA A 109 15.37 43.81 15.99
C ALA A 109 14.55 45.05 15.58
N ALA A 110 13.70 44.89 14.57
CA ALA A 110 12.85 45.96 14.05
C ALA A 110 11.78 46.37 15.08
N THR A 111 11.31 47.62 15.02
CA THR A 111 10.36 48.17 16.02
C THR A 111 9.06 47.37 16.05
N GLY A 112 8.80 46.68 17.16
CA GLY A 112 7.63 45.81 17.34
C GLY A 112 7.81 44.36 16.87
N ALA A 113 9.00 43.97 16.42
CA ALA A 113 9.36 42.60 16.02
C ALA A 113 10.42 42.00 16.94
N VAL A 114 10.62 40.68 16.84
CA VAL A 114 11.67 39.91 17.55
C VAL A 114 12.88 39.57 16.68
N VAL A 115 12.89 40.03 15.42
CA VAL A 115 13.96 39.80 14.43
C VAL A 115 14.30 41.11 13.72
N GLY A 116 15.48 41.17 13.11
CA GLY A 116 15.94 42.32 12.33
C GLY A 116 15.21 42.53 10.99
N PRO A 117 15.45 43.67 10.31
CA PRO A 117 14.75 44.04 9.08
C PRO A 117 14.89 43.02 7.94
N THR A 118 16.06 42.39 7.77
CA THR A 118 16.28 41.43 6.68
C THR A 118 15.51 40.14 6.93
N LEU A 119 15.54 39.61 8.16
CA LEU A 119 14.74 38.42 8.50
C LEU A 119 13.24 38.72 8.48
N ALA A 120 12.80 39.89 8.95
CA ALA A 120 11.41 40.31 8.88
C ALA A 120 10.92 40.37 7.42
N CYS A 121 11.72 40.92 6.51
CA CYS A 121 11.45 40.94 5.07
C CYS A 121 11.40 39.53 4.46
N VAL A 122 12.40 38.68 4.70
CA VAL A 122 12.44 37.32 4.12
C VAL A 122 11.24 36.48 4.59
N LEU A 123 10.89 36.57 5.87
CA LEU A 123 9.69 35.90 6.41
C LEU A 123 8.40 36.50 5.81
N ALA A 124 8.28 37.83 5.71
CA ALA A 124 7.12 38.48 5.10
C ALA A 124 6.94 38.09 3.63
N LEU A 125 8.02 38.01 2.84
CA LEU A 125 7.99 37.51 1.46
C LEU A 125 7.53 36.05 1.40
N GLN A 126 8.06 35.19 2.27
CA GLN A 126 7.68 33.78 2.31
C GLN A 126 6.20 33.59 2.69
N PHE A 127 5.71 34.25 3.74
CA PHE A 127 4.30 34.16 4.13
C PHE A 127 3.35 34.84 3.12
N ALA A 128 3.77 35.93 2.47
CA ALA A 128 3.01 36.53 1.37
C ALA A 128 2.95 35.62 0.14
N ASN A 129 4.02 34.88 -0.16
CA ASN A 129 4.04 33.89 -1.24
C ASN A 129 3.15 32.69 -0.90
N LEU A 130 3.23 32.14 0.32
CA LEU A 130 2.34 31.07 0.80
C LEU A 130 0.87 31.48 0.70
N LYS A 131 0.50 32.68 1.17
CA LYS A 131 -0.86 33.23 1.05
C LYS A 131 -1.34 33.36 -0.40
N LYS A 132 -0.44 33.66 -1.34
CA LYS A 132 -0.75 33.82 -2.77
C LYS A 132 -0.78 32.50 -3.54
N SER A 133 -0.04 31.47 -3.10
CA SER A 133 0.06 30.18 -3.78
C SER A 133 -0.89 29.12 -3.22
N ASP A 134 -1.29 29.23 -1.96
CA ASP A 134 -2.30 28.35 -1.36
C ASP A 134 -3.70 28.70 -1.89
N ARG A 135 -4.23 27.84 -2.76
CA ARG A 135 -5.61 27.90 -3.25
C ARG A 135 -6.64 27.96 -2.10
N PHE A 136 -6.34 27.32 -0.97
CA PHE A 136 -7.24 27.18 0.18
C PHE A 136 -6.97 28.19 1.29
N TRP A 137 -6.13 29.22 1.04
CA TRP A 137 -5.99 30.32 1.99
C TRP A 137 -7.35 30.95 2.26
N TYR A 138 -7.74 31.06 3.53
CA TYR A 138 -9.13 31.32 3.92
C TYR A 138 -9.75 32.61 3.36
N GLU A 139 -8.94 33.62 3.01
CA GLU A 139 -9.42 34.88 2.41
C GLU A 139 -9.51 34.86 0.87
N ASN A 140 -9.20 33.75 0.21
CA ASN A 140 -9.20 33.66 -1.25
C ASN A 140 -10.61 33.41 -1.79
N ASP A 141 -11.07 34.30 -2.68
CA ASP A 141 -12.33 34.16 -3.40
C ASP A 141 -12.18 33.20 -4.60
N ILE A 142 -11.99 31.91 -4.30
CA ILE A 142 -11.88 30.82 -5.28
C ILE A 142 -12.94 29.76 -4.98
N PRO A 143 -14.14 29.84 -5.60
CA PRO A 143 -15.18 28.84 -5.44
C PRO A 143 -14.75 27.42 -5.86
N PRO A 144 -15.32 26.36 -5.26
CA PRO A 144 -16.28 26.36 -4.15
C PRO A 144 -15.59 26.47 -2.76
N SER A 145 -14.31 26.82 -2.71
CA SER A 145 -13.47 26.82 -1.49
C SER A 145 -13.44 28.14 -0.70
N SER A 146 -14.12 29.18 -1.18
CA SER A 146 -14.20 30.50 -0.55
C SER A 146 -15.23 30.56 0.58
N PHE A 147 -14.88 31.18 1.71
CA PHE A 147 -15.82 31.54 2.77
C PHE A 147 -16.67 32.76 2.38
N SER A 148 -17.92 32.83 2.85
CA SER A 148 -18.78 34.00 2.64
C SER A 148 -18.24 35.26 3.37
N PRO A 149 -18.65 36.49 3.00
CA PRO A 149 -18.27 37.71 3.71
C PRO A 149 -18.58 37.67 5.21
N GLU A 150 -19.70 37.04 5.59
CA GLU A 150 -20.14 36.86 6.98
C GLU A 150 -19.27 35.85 7.72
N GLN A 151 -18.91 34.75 7.04
CA GLN A 151 -18.00 33.72 7.57
C GLN A 151 -16.59 34.29 7.76
N LEU A 152 -16.09 35.07 6.80
CA LEU A 152 -14.85 35.83 6.92
C LEU A 152 -14.91 36.85 8.07
N ALA A 153 -16.03 37.54 8.26
CA ALA A 153 -16.22 38.47 9.37
C ALA A 153 -16.21 37.76 10.74
N ALA A 154 -16.76 36.55 10.83
CA ALA A 154 -16.72 35.73 12.04
C ALA A 154 -15.32 35.13 12.30
N LEU A 155 -14.62 34.64 11.26
CA LEU A 155 -13.22 34.17 11.37
C LEU A 155 -12.29 35.30 11.84
N ARG A 156 -12.46 36.52 11.32
CA ARG A 156 -11.65 37.71 11.70
C ARG A 156 -11.88 38.19 13.15
N ARG A 157 -12.88 37.67 13.86
CA ARG A 157 -13.06 37.91 15.32
C ARG A 157 -12.24 36.95 16.20
N VAL A 158 -11.72 35.85 15.65
CA VAL A 158 -11.00 34.83 16.42
C VAL A 158 -9.63 35.34 16.86
N SER A 159 -9.34 35.27 18.15
CA SER A 159 -8.01 35.51 18.73
C SER A 159 -7.50 34.26 19.44
N LEU A 160 -6.18 34.11 19.57
CA LEU A 160 -5.59 32.99 20.33
C LEU A 160 -6.04 33.02 21.80
N ALA A 161 -6.19 34.21 22.38
CA ALA A 161 -6.73 34.40 23.72
C ALA A 161 -8.18 33.87 23.83
N GLY A 162 -9.06 34.23 22.89
CA GLY A 162 -10.44 33.75 22.82
C GLY A 162 -10.57 32.24 22.56
N LEU A 163 -9.62 31.65 21.83
CA LEU A 163 -9.53 30.19 21.64
C LEU A 163 -9.13 29.46 22.92
N LEU A 164 -8.11 29.94 23.64
CA LEU A 164 -7.70 29.36 24.93
C LEU A 164 -8.85 29.45 25.95
N CYS A 165 -9.47 30.63 26.06
CA CYS A 165 -10.71 30.90 26.81
C CYS A 165 -11.95 30.11 26.36
N ALA A 166 -11.87 29.28 25.32
CA ALA A 166 -12.96 28.42 24.85
C ALA A 166 -12.57 26.93 24.78
N ALA A 167 -11.30 26.59 25.04
CA ALA A 167 -10.78 25.23 25.06
C ALA A 167 -10.56 24.70 26.48
N ASP A 168 -10.37 25.60 27.46
CA ASP A 168 -10.09 25.24 28.86
C ASP A 168 -10.86 26.18 29.81
N ASP A 169 -11.88 25.66 30.49
CA ASP A 169 -12.70 26.39 31.47
C ASP A 169 -11.93 26.75 32.76
N SER A 170 -10.69 26.28 32.95
CA SER A 170 -9.83 26.70 34.06
C SER A 170 -9.12 28.03 33.81
N VAL A 171 -9.08 28.51 32.56
CA VAL A 171 -8.61 29.86 32.22
C VAL A 171 -9.76 30.84 32.47
N THR A 172 -9.67 31.65 33.52
CA THR A 172 -10.69 32.67 33.83
C THR A 172 -10.40 34.02 33.18
N ASP A 173 -9.13 34.38 33.06
CA ASP A 173 -8.63 35.69 32.64
C ASP A 173 -7.36 35.52 31.81
N ILE A 174 -7.24 36.27 30.70
CA ILE A 174 -6.06 36.25 29.83
C ILE A 174 -5.92 37.59 29.08
N GLN A 175 -4.70 37.98 28.71
CA GLN A 175 -4.45 39.22 27.98
C GLN A 175 -4.82 39.10 26.48
N PRO A 176 -5.50 40.09 25.86
CA PRO A 176 -5.99 40.00 24.48
C PRO A 176 -4.92 39.69 23.42
N ARG A 177 -3.69 40.17 23.61
CA ARG A 177 -2.55 39.87 22.73
C ARG A 177 -1.69 38.79 23.38
N ALA A 178 -2.07 37.53 23.22
CA ALA A 178 -1.40 36.38 23.85
C ALA A 178 0.12 36.27 23.55
N PHE A 179 0.58 36.76 22.39
CA PHE A 179 2.02 36.79 22.01
C PHE A 179 2.78 37.99 22.60
N VAL A 180 2.09 38.93 23.23
CA VAL A 180 2.69 40.07 23.93
C VAL A 180 2.56 39.80 25.44
N LYS A 181 3.60 40.17 26.20
CA LYS A 181 3.54 40.08 27.67
C LYS A 181 2.37 40.92 28.19
N GLU A 182 1.78 40.50 29.30
CA GLU A 182 0.77 41.31 29.98
C GLU A 182 1.34 42.68 30.38
N ASP A 183 0.55 43.73 30.14
CA ASP A 183 0.83 45.11 30.54
C ASP A 183 -0.44 45.75 31.13
N PRO A 184 -0.42 46.34 32.33
CA PRO A 184 -1.63 46.83 33.02
C PRO A 184 -2.46 47.89 32.28
N TYR A 185 -1.95 48.49 31.19
CA TYR A 185 -2.62 49.57 30.46
C TYR A 185 -2.86 49.22 28.98
N LEU A 186 -1.94 48.49 28.34
CA LEU A 186 -1.94 48.22 26.90
C LEU A 186 -2.28 46.77 26.54
N ASN A 187 -2.20 45.84 27.50
CA ASN A 187 -2.43 44.42 27.29
C ASN A 187 -2.73 43.71 28.62
N ALA A 188 -3.69 44.23 29.40
CA ALA A 188 -4.02 43.67 30.72
C ALA A 188 -4.85 42.38 30.56
N ALA A 189 -4.81 41.49 31.56
CA ALA A 189 -5.72 40.35 31.60
C ALA A 189 -7.19 40.80 31.58
N GLN A 190 -7.98 40.12 30.75
CA GLN A 190 -9.42 40.33 30.59
C GLN A 190 -10.15 39.01 30.79
N GLN A 191 -11.30 39.07 31.46
CA GLN A 191 -12.13 37.89 31.74
C GLN A 191 -12.51 37.18 30.45
N CYS A 192 -12.46 35.85 30.42
CA CYS A 192 -12.69 35.06 29.21
C CYS A 192 -14.00 35.35 28.44
N PRO A 193 -15.15 35.72 29.08
CA PRO A 193 -16.35 36.18 28.37
C PRO A 193 -16.22 37.51 27.61
N GLN A 194 -15.16 38.29 27.85
CA GLN A 194 -14.86 39.55 27.15
C GLN A 194 -14.10 39.32 25.84
N HIS A 195 -13.49 38.14 25.65
CA HIS A 195 -12.81 37.78 24.42
C HIS A 195 -13.81 37.27 23.37
N ALA A 196 -13.69 37.75 22.14
CA ALA A 196 -14.57 37.31 21.05
C ALA A 196 -14.35 35.81 20.75
N ARG A 197 -15.45 35.05 20.77
CA ARG A 197 -15.50 33.63 20.39
C ARG A 197 -15.97 33.50 18.94
N LEU A 198 -15.68 32.36 18.31
CA LEU A 198 -16.11 32.09 16.93
C LEU A 198 -17.64 31.98 16.84
N GLU A 199 -18.28 32.99 16.24
CA GLU A 199 -19.72 33.00 16.02
C GLU A 199 -20.11 32.07 14.86
N LEU A 200 -20.39 30.81 15.17
CA LEU A 200 -20.85 29.79 14.20
C LEU A 200 -22.17 30.15 13.49
N ALA A 201 -22.81 31.27 13.81
CA ALA A 201 -24.00 31.78 13.14
C ALA A 201 -23.80 31.98 11.62
N ALA A 202 -22.62 32.39 11.16
CA ALA A 202 -22.33 32.55 9.73
C ALA A 202 -22.23 31.22 8.95
N TRP A 203 -22.19 30.08 9.65
CA TRP A 203 -22.29 28.73 9.07
C TRP A 203 -23.64 28.06 9.37
N LYS A 204 -24.61 28.79 9.94
CA LYS A 204 -26.01 28.34 10.01
C LYS A 204 -26.71 28.69 8.71
N ASP A 205 -27.12 27.66 8.00
CA ASP A 205 -27.60 27.77 6.64
C ASP A 205 -29.07 28.25 6.56
N GLU A 206 -29.31 29.55 6.73
CA GLU A 206 -30.60 30.18 6.35
C GLU A 206 -30.91 30.01 4.84
N THR A 207 -29.89 29.75 4.03
CA THR A 207 -30.01 29.47 2.60
C THR A 207 -30.43 28.05 2.28
N GLY A 208 -30.31 27.07 3.18
CA GLY A 208 -30.74 25.69 2.94
C GLY A 208 -32.26 25.60 2.74
N ALA A 209 -33.01 26.34 3.56
CA ALA A 209 -34.45 26.52 3.37
C ALA A 209 -34.76 27.33 2.10
N ARG A 210 -34.12 28.51 1.92
CA ARG A 210 -34.46 29.43 0.82
C ARG A 210 -33.99 28.96 -0.57
N ALA A 211 -32.97 28.10 -0.66
CA ALA A 211 -32.52 27.48 -1.90
C ALA A 211 -33.48 26.36 -2.33
N ALA A 212 -33.99 25.56 -1.38
CA ALA A 212 -35.05 24.59 -1.63
C ALA A 212 -36.34 25.28 -2.10
N GLU A 213 -36.74 26.40 -1.48
CA GLU A 213 -37.88 27.20 -1.94
C GLU A 213 -37.67 27.74 -3.37
N ARG A 214 -36.55 28.40 -3.66
CA ARG A 214 -36.29 28.99 -4.99
C ARG A 214 -36.22 27.95 -6.11
N LEU A 215 -35.56 26.82 -5.89
CA LEU A 215 -35.54 25.71 -6.86
C LEU A 215 -36.94 25.12 -7.11
N SER A 216 -37.87 25.22 -6.14
CA SER A 216 -39.22 24.71 -6.29
C SER A 216 -40.19 25.64 -7.04
N GLN A 217 -40.03 26.96 -6.95
CA GLN A 217 -41.02 27.91 -7.49
C GLN A 217 -40.69 28.41 -8.90
N ASP A 218 -39.45 28.81 -9.19
CA ASP A 218 -39.10 29.35 -10.51
C ASP A 218 -39.19 28.27 -11.61
N MET A 219 -38.78 27.04 -11.30
CA MET A 219 -38.93 25.90 -12.22
C MET A 219 -40.39 25.50 -12.41
N LEU A 220 -41.23 25.60 -11.37
CA LEU A 220 -42.66 25.27 -11.45
C LEU A 220 -43.43 26.32 -12.25
N ALA A 221 -43.10 27.61 -12.10
CA ALA A 221 -43.66 28.69 -12.90
C ALA A 221 -43.28 28.58 -14.39
N ALA A 222 -42.00 28.32 -14.68
CA ALA A 222 -41.51 28.10 -16.05
C ALA A 222 -42.16 26.86 -16.71
N ALA A 223 -42.34 25.77 -15.96
CA ALA A 223 -43.02 24.58 -16.45
C ALA A 223 -44.52 24.82 -16.71
N LEU A 224 -45.21 25.58 -15.83
CA LEU A 224 -46.65 25.85 -15.98
C LEU A 224 -46.99 26.79 -17.13
N GLU A 225 -46.17 27.82 -17.42
CA GLU A 225 -46.42 28.65 -18.62
C GLU A 225 -46.03 27.91 -19.91
N LYS A 226 -44.96 27.12 -19.91
CA LYS A 226 -44.62 26.30 -21.08
C LYS A 226 -45.73 25.27 -21.39
N ALA A 227 -46.27 24.60 -20.36
CA ALA A 227 -47.39 23.67 -20.51
C ALA A 227 -48.72 24.34 -20.95
N LYS A 228 -48.92 25.64 -20.67
CA LYS A 228 -50.06 26.40 -21.20
C LYS A 228 -49.88 26.78 -22.67
N GLN A 229 -48.68 27.24 -23.04
CA GLN A 229 -48.37 27.59 -24.44
C GLN A 229 -48.45 26.37 -25.36
N GLU A 230 -47.93 25.22 -24.92
CA GLU A 230 -47.94 23.95 -25.70
C GLU A 230 -49.32 23.26 -25.75
N MET A 231 -50.38 23.85 -25.17
CA MET A 231 -51.78 23.37 -25.25
C MET A 231 -52.77 24.34 -25.92
N ALA A 232 -52.35 25.54 -26.34
CA ALA A 232 -53.24 26.54 -26.93
C ALA A 232 -53.29 26.51 -28.48
N ASP A 233 -52.15 26.46 -29.14
CA ASP A 233 -52.05 26.65 -30.60
C ASP A 233 -51.97 25.32 -31.37
N ASN A 234 -53.13 24.72 -31.63
CA ASN A 234 -53.27 23.60 -32.56
C ASN A 234 -54.37 23.87 -33.61
N SER A 235 -54.12 24.80 -34.54
CA SER A 235 -55.01 24.94 -35.72
C SER A 235 -54.38 25.56 -36.99
N SER A 236 -54.31 24.73 -38.04
CA SER A 236 -54.50 25.08 -39.46
C SER A 236 -53.41 25.79 -40.31
N CYS A 237 -53.51 25.52 -41.63
CA CYS A 237 -53.00 26.28 -42.79
C CYS A 237 -51.51 26.17 -43.24
N LEU A 238 -51.32 25.42 -44.33
CA LEU A 238 -50.37 25.67 -45.44
C LEU A 238 -50.75 26.97 -46.21
N PRO A 239 -49.96 27.56 -47.16
CA PRO A 239 -48.84 26.96 -47.92
C PRO A 239 -47.60 27.85 -48.27
N SER A 240 -46.56 27.19 -48.82
CA SER A 240 -45.62 27.63 -49.90
C SER A 240 -44.97 29.04 -49.95
N LEU A 241 -43.62 29.09 -50.09
CA LEU A 241 -42.92 29.43 -51.37
C LEU A 241 -41.37 29.37 -51.27
N ALA A 242 -40.71 29.25 -52.44
CA ALA A 242 -39.27 29.22 -52.84
C ALA A 242 -38.12 29.35 -51.77
N TRP A 243 -37.01 28.60 -51.79
CA TRP A 243 -35.99 28.27 -52.85
C TRP A 243 -35.15 29.46 -53.35
N PRO A 244 -33.88 29.26 -53.84
CA PRO A 244 -33.00 28.07 -53.89
C PRO A 244 -31.59 28.36 -53.23
N PHE A 245 -30.47 27.62 -53.33
CA PHE A 245 -29.89 26.68 -54.32
C PHE A 245 -28.92 25.64 -53.67
N PHE A 246 -29.09 24.34 -54.01
CA PHE A 246 -28.11 23.24 -54.21
C PHE A 246 -27.02 22.87 -53.13
N GLY A 247 -26.69 21.59 -52.91
CA GLY A 247 -27.35 20.35 -53.38
C GLY A 247 -26.57 19.03 -53.20
N GLN A 248 -27.32 17.94 -52.92
CA GLN A 248 -27.16 16.52 -53.37
C GLN A 248 -25.90 15.71 -52.97
N GLN A 249 -25.92 14.39 -52.70
CA GLN A 249 -26.92 13.31 -52.43
C GLN A 249 -26.14 12.08 -51.84
N SER A 250 -26.65 10.94 -51.36
CA SER A 250 -27.96 10.26 -51.18
C SER A 250 -27.90 9.40 -49.86
N LEU A 251 -28.89 8.68 -49.28
CA LEU A 251 -30.17 8.04 -49.67
C LEU A 251 -29.99 6.72 -50.47
N LEU A 252 -30.56 5.54 -50.14
CA LEU A 252 -31.47 5.02 -49.07
C LEU A 252 -30.92 3.66 -48.51
N GLU A 253 -31.59 2.64 -47.92
CA GLU A 253 -33.01 2.24 -47.79
C GLU A 253 -33.31 1.18 -46.65
N LEU A 254 -34.62 1.02 -46.36
CA LEU A 254 -35.49 -0.04 -45.75
C LEU A 254 -34.99 -1.52 -45.57
N HIS A 255 -35.56 -2.41 -44.72
CA HIS A 255 -36.41 -2.34 -43.50
C HIS A 255 -36.63 -3.74 -42.82
N SER A 256 -37.10 -3.75 -41.55
CA SER A 256 -37.94 -4.76 -40.83
C SER A 256 -37.88 -6.29 -41.11
N TYR A 257 -37.87 -7.12 -40.03
CA TYR A 257 -39.00 -8.03 -39.68
C TYR A 257 -38.86 -8.67 -38.28
N THR A 258 -40.00 -9.08 -37.69
CA THR A 258 -40.13 -9.74 -36.36
C THR A 258 -40.18 -11.27 -36.45
N VAL A 259 -39.80 -11.98 -35.37
CA VAL A 259 -39.86 -13.45 -35.26
C VAL A 259 -40.70 -13.88 -34.04
N THR A 260 -41.49 -14.93 -34.21
CA THR A 260 -42.26 -15.62 -33.15
C THR A 260 -41.93 -17.12 -33.08
N ASN A 261 -42.15 -17.73 -31.91
CA ASN A 261 -41.80 -19.12 -31.56
C ASN A 261 -42.23 -20.20 -32.57
N ALA A 262 -41.41 -21.23 -32.80
CA ALA A 262 -41.54 -22.54 -32.11
C ALA A 262 -40.61 -23.68 -32.63
N ALA A 263 -39.93 -24.35 -31.70
CA ALA A 263 -39.58 -25.79 -31.63
C ALA A 263 -38.98 -26.62 -32.81
N GLN A 264 -37.87 -27.31 -32.49
CA GLN A 264 -37.47 -28.67 -32.91
C GLN A 264 -37.16 -28.98 -34.40
N GLN A 265 -35.86 -29.00 -34.76
CA GLN A 265 -35.02 -30.22 -34.85
C GLN A 265 -33.57 -29.91 -35.30
N CYS A 266 -32.59 -30.67 -34.79
CA CYS A 266 -31.20 -30.71 -35.28
C CYS A 266 -31.12 -31.60 -36.54
N PRO A 267 -30.20 -31.35 -37.51
CA PRO A 267 -28.76 -31.28 -37.24
C PRO A 267 -27.94 -30.25 -38.06
N GLN A 268 -26.61 -30.38 -37.98
CA GLN A 268 -25.54 -29.62 -38.63
C GLN A 268 -25.24 -28.24 -38.02
N HIS A 269 -24.07 -28.15 -37.36
CA HIS A 269 -23.46 -26.88 -36.98
C HIS A 269 -22.98 -26.14 -38.23
N ALA A 270 -23.76 -25.16 -38.69
CA ALA A 270 -23.21 -24.06 -39.48
C ALA A 270 -22.12 -23.37 -38.63
N ARG A 271 -20.93 -23.16 -39.21
CA ARG A 271 -19.85 -22.46 -38.51
C ARG A 271 -20.28 -21.02 -38.22
N LEU A 272 -20.14 -20.61 -36.96
CA LEU A 272 -19.87 -19.21 -36.65
C LEU A 272 -18.51 -18.87 -37.25
N GLU A 273 -18.50 -18.10 -38.33
CA GLU A 273 -17.30 -17.58 -38.97
C GLU A 273 -16.63 -16.54 -38.06
N LEU A 274 -15.67 -17.00 -37.25
CA LEU A 274 -14.77 -16.15 -36.45
C LEU A 274 -13.66 -15.49 -37.32
N SER A 275 -13.93 -15.27 -38.61
CA SER A 275 -13.04 -14.62 -39.56
C SER A 275 -12.98 -13.10 -39.36
N ALA A 276 -14.05 -12.50 -38.84
CA ALA A 276 -14.21 -11.05 -38.68
C ALA A 276 -13.49 -10.41 -37.45
N TRP A 277 -12.79 -11.21 -36.63
CA TRP A 277 -12.09 -10.74 -35.41
C TRP A 277 -10.66 -11.31 -35.31
N LYS A 278 -9.95 -11.35 -36.44
CA LYS A 278 -8.49 -11.59 -36.47
C LYS A 278 -7.76 -10.28 -36.76
N ASP A 279 -6.81 -9.91 -35.90
CA ASP A 279 -5.86 -8.84 -36.22
C ASP A 279 -5.01 -9.25 -37.44
N GLU A 280 -4.75 -8.30 -38.34
CA GLU A 280 -3.96 -8.54 -39.56
C GLU A 280 -2.53 -9.03 -39.26
N THR A 281 -2.01 -8.73 -38.08
CA THR A 281 -0.65 -9.09 -37.63
C THR A 281 -0.50 -10.59 -37.37
N GLY A 282 -1.37 -11.17 -36.53
CA GLY A 282 -1.35 -12.60 -36.21
C GLY A 282 -1.68 -13.48 -37.40
N ALA A 283 -2.62 -13.07 -38.25
CA ALA A 283 -2.93 -13.75 -39.50
C ALA A 283 -1.68 -13.88 -40.39
N ARG A 284 -0.95 -12.78 -40.61
CA ARG A 284 0.29 -12.75 -41.41
C ARG A 284 1.44 -13.55 -40.78
N ALA A 285 1.48 -13.71 -39.45
CA ALA A 285 2.47 -14.59 -38.80
C ALA A 285 2.16 -16.07 -39.05
N ALA A 286 0.89 -16.47 -38.87
CA ALA A 286 0.44 -17.84 -39.11
C ALA A 286 0.57 -18.26 -40.59
N GLU A 287 0.29 -17.36 -41.54
CA GLU A 287 0.47 -17.61 -42.99
C GLU A 287 1.93 -17.87 -43.41
N ARG A 288 2.91 -17.49 -42.58
CA ARG A 288 4.35 -17.55 -42.91
C ARG A 288 5.09 -18.72 -42.24
N LEU A 289 4.44 -19.43 -41.33
CA LEU A 289 4.96 -20.65 -40.69
C LEU A 289 4.31 -21.87 -41.36
N SER A 290 5.11 -22.71 -42.04
CA SER A 290 4.57 -23.99 -42.49
C SER A 290 4.34 -24.93 -41.30
N GLN A 291 3.38 -25.84 -41.43
CA GLN A 291 3.16 -26.87 -40.41
C GLN A 291 4.42 -27.74 -40.21
N ASP A 292 5.23 -27.95 -41.25
CA ASP A 292 6.51 -28.65 -41.14
C ASP A 292 7.54 -27.87 -40.31
N MET A 293 7.63 -26.54 -40.46
CA MET A 293 8.52 -25.71 -39.65
C MET A 293 8.11 -25.73 -38.17
N LEU A 294 6.80 -25.64 -37.91
CA LEU A 294 6.26 -25.70 -36.56
C LEU A 294 6.51 -27.08 -35.93
N ALA A 295 6.22 -28.16 -36.65
CA ALA A 295 6.50 -29.52 -36.22
C ALA A 295 8.00 -29.79 -35.97
N ALA A 296 8.88 -29.29 -36.84
CA ALA A 296 10.33 -29.47 -36.68
C ALA A 296 10.89 -28.73 -35.45
N ALA A 297 10.46 -27.48 -35.22
CA ALA A 297 10.85 -26.72 -34.03
C ALA A 297 10.29 -27.36 -32.75
N LEU A 298 9.03 -27.80 -32.77
CA LEU A 298 8.39 -28.51 -31.67
C LEU A 298 9.02 -29.88 -31.39
N GLU A 299 9.52 -30.61 -32.38
CA GLU A 299 10.20 -31.89 -32.14
C GLU A 299 11.62 -31.70 -31.61
N LYS A 300 12.36 -30.71 -32.15
CA LYS A 300 13.68 -30.34 -31.62
C LYS A 300 13.59 -29.88 -30.16
N ALA A 301 12.56 -29.13 -29.79
CA ALA A 301 12.32 -28.72 -28.41
C ALA A 301 12.10 -29.91 -27.45
N LYS A 302 11.59 -31.07 -27.93
CA LYS A 302 11.51 -32.30 -27.10
C LYS A 302 12.91 -32.89 -26.87
N GLN A 303 13.76 -32.87 -27.90
CA GLN A 303 15.15 -33.33 -27.83
C GLN A 303 15.96 -32.45 -26.86
N GLU A 304 15.88 -31.11 -27.01
CA GLU A 304 16.55 -30.15 -26.11
C GLU A 304 16.05 -30.28 -24.65
N MET A 305 14.75 -30.54 -24.42
CA MET A 305 14.22 -30.87 -23.09
C MET A 305 14.74 -32.18 -22.51
N ALA A 306 14.95 -33.22 -23.34
CA ALA A 306 15.49 -34.50 -22.90
C ALA A 306 16.99 -34.43 -22.57
N ASP A 307 17.78 -33.80 -23.43
CA ASP A 307 19.20 -33.56 -23.20
C ASP A 307 19.42 -32.63 -21.99
N ARG A 308 18.58 -31.61 -21.82
CA ARG A 308 18.60 -30.74 -20.62
C ARG A 308 18.38 -31.54 -19.34
N LYS A 309 17.33 -32.37 -19.26
CA LYS A 309 17.08 -33.22 -18.07
C LYS A 309 18.23 -34.18 -17.78
N ARG A 310 18.87 -34.72 -18.83
CA ARG A 310 20.05 -35.58 -18.69
C ARG A 310 21.27 -34.81 -18.15
N MET A 311 21.50 -33.59 -18.63
CA MET A 311 22.55 -32.70 -18.12
C MET A 311 22.30 -32.29 -16.67
N GLU A 312 21.08 -31.89 -16.33
CA GLU A 312 20.68 -31.55 -14.95
C GLU A 312 20.88 -32.75 -14.00
N TYR A 313 20.56 -33.97 -14.43
CA TYR A 313 20.82 -35.18 -13.64
C TYR A 313 22.33 -35.40 -13.42
N MET A 314 23.14 -35.31 -14.47
CA MET A 314 24.59 -35.51 -14.37
C MET A 314 25.30 -34.45 -13.51
N MET A 315 24.85 -33.19 -13.57
CA MET A 315 25.36 -32.13 -12.70
C MET A 315 24.98 -32.37 -11.22
N TRP A 316 23.73 -32.79 -10.98
CA TRP A 316 23.25 -33.14 -9.64
C TRP A 316 23.96 -34.38 -9.07
N GLU A 317 24.15 -35.44 -9.86
CA GLU A 317 24.85 -36.65 -9.43
C GLU A 317 26.33 -36.38 -9.08
N ALA A 318 26.95 -35.40 -9.75
CA ALA A 318 28.34 -35.00 -9.52
C ALA A 318 28.55 -33.99 -8.38
N ARG A 319 27.56 -33.15 -8.03
CA ARG A 319 27.70 -32.07 -7.02
C ARG A 319 26.68 -32.07 -5.87
N GLY A 320 25.61 -32.84 -5.97
CA GLY A 320 24.50 -32.84 -5.00
C GLY A 320 23.70 -31.54 -5.03
N GLY A 321 23.40 -30.99 -3.85
CA GLY A 321 22.73 -29.70 -3.68
C GLY A 321 23.16 -28.99 -2.40
N ALA A 322 22.86 -27.69 -2.32
CA ALA A 322 23.18 -26.86 -1.17
C ALA A 322 22.44 -27.32 0.10
N ASP A 323 23.11 -27.18 1.26
CA ASP A 323 22.46 -27.26 2.57
C ASP A 323 21.34 -26.20 2.65
N PRO A 324 20.07 -26.56 2.90
CA PRO A 324 18.97 -25.62 3.09
C PRO A 324 19.22 -24.53 4.15
N LYS A 325 20.10 -24.79 5.13
CA LYS A 325 20.45 -23.85 6.21
C LYS A 325 21.63 -22.93 5.83
N SER A 326 22.32 -23.19 4.72
CA SER A 326 23.30 -22.26 4.14
C SER A 326 22.60 -20.98 3.62
N PRO A 327 23.30 -19.84 3.44
CA PRO A 327 22.70 -18.63 2.88
C PRO A 327 22.08 -18.84 1.49
N VAL A 328 22.65 -19.73 0.67
CA VAL A 328 22.11 -20.11 -0.66
C VAL A 328 20.83 -20.93 -0.50
N GLY A 329 20.83 -21.92 0.39
CA GLY A 329 19.67 -22.75 0.70
C GLY A 329 18.50 -21.94 1.27
N THR A 330 18.80 -20.99 2.16
CA THR A 330 17.81 -20.09 2.75
C THR A 330 17.31 -19.06 1.72
N ALA A 331 18.15 -18.54 0.82
CA ALA A 331 17.67 -17.66 -0.25
C ALA A 331 16.76 -18.42 -1.24
N ALA A 332 17.03 -19.70 -1.50
CA ALA A 332 16.22 -20.53 -2.39
C ALA A 332 14.83 -20.87 -1.83
N SER A 333 14.67 -20.96 -0.50
CA SER A 333 13.37 -21.31 0.10
C SER A 333 12.31 -20.23 -0.02
N PHE A 334 12.69 -18.96 -0.19
CA PHE A 334 11.73 -17.86 -0.48
C PHE A 334 10.97 -18.08 -1.78
N SER A 335 11.62 -18.73 -2.75
CA SER A 335 11.09 -19.04 -4.07
C SER A 335 10.85 -20.54 -4.23
N LYS A 336 10.49 -21.24 -3.14
CA LYS A 336 10.29 -22.70 -3.11
C LYS A 336 9.12 -23.11 -4.02
N ALA A 337 9.44 -23.67 -5.18
CA ALA A 337 8.45 -24.19 -6.09
C ALA A 337 7.63 -25.32 -5.44
N ASN A 338 6.31 -25.27 -5.60
CA ASN A 338 5.45 -26.42 -5.37
C ASN A 338 5.56 -27.39 -6.58
N LYS A 339 5.10 -28.63 -6.40
CA LYS A 339 5.22 -29.68 -7.43
C LYS A 339 4.48 -29.38 -8.73
N TYR A 340 3.48 -28.49 -8.69
CA TYR A 340 2.68 -28.11 -9.86
C TYR A 340 3.36 -26.99 -10.65
N ALA A 341 4.03 -26.04 -9.98
CA ALA A 341 4.82 -24.99 -10.63
C ALA A 341 5.97 -25.60 -11.44
N LEU A 342 6.61 -26.67 -10.94
CA LEU A 342 7.61 -27.43 -11.69
C LEU A 342 7.03 -28.15 -12.91
N LYS A 343 5.79 -28.66 -12.87
CA LYS A 343 5.10 -29.20 -14.06
C LYS A 343 4.77 -28.12 -15.08
N LEU A 344 4.28 -26.96 -14.62
CA LEU A 344 3.99 -25.79 -15.46
C LEU A 344 5.27 -25.33 -16.19
N ALA A 345 6.38 -25.20 -15.46
CA ALA A 345 7.69 -24.84 -16.01
C ALA A 345 8.23 -25.85 -17.03
N ASN A 346 8.00 -27.15 -16.86
CA ASN A 346 8.38 -28.16 -17.87
C ASN A 346 7.62 -27.94 -19.20
N THR A 347 6.34 -27.58 -19.14
CA THR A 347 5.53 -27.24 -20.34
C THR A 347 6.02 -25.92 -20.94
N SER A 348 6.32 -24.95 -20.09
CA SER A 348 6.74 -23.61 -20.49
C SER A 348 8.13 -23.57 -21.16
N LEU A 349 9.10 -24.34 -20.66
CA LEU A 349 10.44 -24.47 -21.26
C LEU A 349 10.41 -25.10 -22.64
N TYR A 350 9.51 -26.06 -22.85
CA TYR A 350 9.29 -26.68 -24.14
C TYR A 350 8.86 -25.63 -25.20
N LEU A 351 7.98 -24.71 -24.82
CA LEU A 351 7.54 -23.60 -25.68
C LEU A 351 8.63 -22.53 -25.85
N GLU A 352 9.48 -22.32 -24.84
CA GLU A 352 10.67 -21.44 -24.92
C GLU A 352 11.68 -21.95 -25.96
N PHE A 353 12.00 -23.25 -25.96
CA PHE A 353 12.90 -23.86 -26.93
C PHE A 353 12.30 -23.89 -28.35
N ALA A 354 11.01 -24.21 -28.49
CA ALA A 354 10.34 -24.17 -29.78
C ALA A 354 10.32 -22.74 -30.38
N THR A 355 10.07 -21.72 -29.56
CA THR A 355 10.15 -20.31 -29.96
C THR A 355 11.55 -19.93 -30.45
N ASN A 356 12.58 -20.30 -29.69
CA ASN A 356 13.97 -20.05 -30.06
C ASN A 356 14.36 -20.73 -31.39
N GLU A 357 13.89 -21.96 -31.64
CA GLU A 357 14.23 -22.65 -32.90
C GLU A 357 13.49 -22.08 -34.12
N LEU A 358 12.25 -21.59 -33.96
CA LEU A 358 11.57 -20.87 -35.04
C LEU A 358 12.36 -19.60 -35.44
N LEU A 359 12.84 -18.84 -34.46
CA LEU A 359 13.69 -17.67 -34.70
C LEU A 359 15.03 -18.03 -35.35
N ASN A 360 15.70 -19.08 -34.87
CA ASN A 360 16.95 -19.57 -35.48
C ASN A 360 16.74 -19.98 -36.93
N THR A 361 15.64 -20.69 -37.22
CA THR A 361 15.30 -21.17 -38.56
C THR A 361 15.05 -20.01 -39.52
N ILE A 362 14.26 -19.03 -39.11
CA ILE A 362 13.94 -17.84 -39.91
C ILE A 362 15.19 -17.00 -40.18
N ASN A 363 16.01 -16.72 -39.16
CA ASN A 363 17.25 -15.95 -39.28
C ASN A 363 18.29 -16.64 -40.18
N ASN A 364 18.43 -17.97 -40.08
CA ASN A 364 19.30 -18.73 -40.97
C ASN A 364 18.77 -18.81 -42.41
N GLY A 365 17.44 -18.86 -42.59
CA GLY A 365 16.79 -18.70 -43.90
C GLY A 365 17.08 -17.34 -44.56
N HIS A 366 17.07 -16.25 -43.77
CA HIS A 366 17.43 -14.91 -44.25
C HIS A 366 18.91 -14.81 -44.66
N ARG A 367 19.82 -15.44 -43.91
CA ARG A 367 21.25 -15.57 -44.30
C ARG A 367 21.43 -16.31 -45.63
N ARG A 368 20.73 -17.43 -45.84
CA ARG A 368 20.78 -18.17 -47.11
C ARG A 368 20.20 -17.39 -48.29
N LYS A 369 19.04 -16.72 -48.13
CA LYS A 369 18.45 -15.93 -49.23
C LYS A 369 19.33 -14.74 -49.64
N ARG A 370 19.90 -13.99 -48.67
CA ARG A 370 20.81 -12.85 -48.95
C ARG A 370 22.09 -13.22 -49.69
N GLN A 371 22.48 -14.50 -49.78
CA GLN A 371 23.63 -14.95 -50.57
C GLN A 371 23.29 -15.31 -52.02
N ILE A 372 22.02 -15.37 -52.42
CA ILE A 372 21.59 -15.90 -53.73
C ILE A 372 20.75 -14.88 -54.53
N PHE A 373 19.86 -14.13 -53.88
CA PHE A 373 19.13 -13.02 -54.52
C PHE A 373 19.09 -11.79 -53.61
N GLY A 374 19.29 -10.62 -54.23
CA GLY A 374 19.29 -9.33 -53.53
C GLY A 374 17.89 -8.72 -53.44
N GLY A 375 17.54 -8.22 -52.26
CA GLY A 375 16.47 -7.22 -52.11
C GLY A 375 15.05 -7.75 -51.96
N ASP A 376 14.77 -8.55 -50.93
CA ASP A 376 13.43 -8.63 -50.33
C ASP A 376 13.54 -8.69 -48.79
N ASN A 377 13.15 -7.59 -48.12
CA ASN A 377 12.91 -7.60 -46.68
C ASN A 377 11.46 -8.03 -46.46
N LEU A 378 11.20 -9.07 -45.67
CA LEU A 378 9.87 -9.68 -45.51
C LEU A 378 8.83 -8.86 -44.71
N GLY A 379 9.00 -7.54 -44.61
CA GLY A 379 7.99 -6.61 -44.09
C GLY A 379 7.61 -6.77 -42.62
N PHE A 380 8.36 -7.54 -41.84
CA PHE A 380 8.30 -7.49 -40.38
C PHE A 380 9.02 -6.22 -39.87
N GLY A 381 8.63 -5.74 -38.70
CA GLY A 381 9.29 -4.63 -38.01
C GLY A 381 10.58 -5.07 -37.32
N THR A 382 10.71 -4.70 -36.05
CA THR A 382 11.73 -5.23 -35.15
C THR A 382 11.49 -6.73 -34.89
N ASN A 383 12.53 -7.45 -34.43
CA ASN A 383 12.39 -8.89 -34.14
C ASN A 383 11.28 -9.19 -33.12
N ASN A 384 11.02 -8.26 -32.18
CA ASN A 384 10.00 -8.40 -31.14
C ASN A 384 8.59 -8.49 -31.75
N ASP A 385 8.29 -7.71 -32.79
CA ASP A 385 6.97 -7.68 -33.45
C ASP A 385 6.57 -9.04 -34.04
N PHE A 386 7.55 -9.89 -34.38
CA PHE A 386 7.32 -11.28 -34.78
C PHE A 386 7.19 -12.22 -33.57
N VAL A 387 7.99 -12.01 -32.50
CA VAL A 387 7.94 -12.84 -31.29
C VAL A 387 6.62 -12.70 -30.55
N ASP A 388 6.07 -11.49 -30.43
CA ASP A 388 4.77 -11.24 -29.82
C ASP A 388 3.64 -11.89 -30.65
N ALA A 389 3.75 -11.88 -31.99
CA ALA A 389 2.78 -12.52 -32.88
C ALA A 389 2.77 -14.06 -32.78
N LEU A 390 3.83 -14.70 -32.25
CA LEU A 390 3.85 -16.16 -32.02
C LEU A 390 2.83 -16.61 -30.95
N GLN A 391 2.42 -15.72 -30.03
CA GLN A 391 1.40 -16.04 -29.02
C GLN A 391 0.05 -16.42 -29.64
N GLN A 392 -0.24 -15.93 -30.85
CA GLN A 392 -1.48 -16.20 -31.58
C GLN A 392 -1.42 -17.47 -32.46
N VAL A 393 -0.31 -18.21 -32.46
CA VAL A 393 -0.14 -19.42 -33.27
C VAL A 393 -0.76 -20.62 -32.54
N ASP A 394 -1.79 -21.22 -33.14
CA ASP A 394 -2.40 -22.47 -32.63
C ASP A 394 -1.45 -23.66 -32.83
N ILE A 395 -0.95 -24.19 -31.72
CA ILE A 395 -0.09 -25.37 -31.65
C ILE A 395 -0.83 -26.63 -31.18
N SER A 396 -2.14 -26.56 -30.89
CA SER A 396 -2.90 -27.63 -30.22
C SER A 396 -2.83 -28.98 -30.95
N GLY A 397 -2.80 -28.97 -32.28
CA GLY A 397 -2.65 -30.18 -33.10
C GLY A 397 -1.30 -30.89 -33.02
N PHE A 398 -0.30 -30.30 -32.37
CA PHE A 398 1.06 -30.84 -32.23
C PHE A 398 1.46 -31.19 -30.78
N VAL A 399 0.66 -30.75 -29.79
CA VAL A 399 0.96 -30.83 -28.36
C VAL A 399 0.28 -32.05 -27.73
N GLY A 400 1.08 -33.04 -27.31
CA GLY A 400 0.59 -34.26 -26.65
C GLY A 400 0.09 -34.03 -25.22
N GLN A 401 -0.63 -35.01 -24.65
CA GLN A 401 -1.22 -34.87 -23.30
C GLN A 401 -0.20 -34.55 -22.19
N ASP A 402 1.02 -35.09 -22.27
CA ASP A 402 2.13 -34.78 -21.34
C ASP A 402 2.61 -33.30 -21.39
N GLN A 403 2.07 -32.51 -22.32
CA GLN A 403 2.42 -31.11 -22.57
C GLN A 403 1.19 -30.18 -22.49
N GLN A 404 0.03 -30.66 -22.03
CA GLN A 404 -1.20 -29.86 -21.85
C GLN A 404 -1.26 -29.15 -20.48
N GLY A 405 -0.10 -28.72 -19.97
CA GLY A 405 0.03 -28.04 -18.67
C GLY A 405 0.05 -28.97 -17.45
N PRO A 406 0.07 -28.40 -16.23
CA PRO A 406 0.23 -29.17 -15.00
C PRO A 406 -1.06 -29.88 -14.59
N THR A 407 -1.12 -31.21 -14.72
CA THR A 407 -2.17 -31.98 -14.02
C THR A 407 -1.98 -31.84 -12.50
N ILE A 408 -2.83 -31.05 -11.87
CA ILE A 408 -2.91 -30.90 -10.41
C ILE A 408 -3.69 -32.10 -9.84
N GLU A 409 -3.41 -32.50 -8.60
CA GLU A 409 -4.16 -33.59 -7.97
C GLU A 409 -5.57 -33.09 -7.63
N PRO A 410 -6.67 -33.81 -7.93
CA PRO A 410 -8.03 -33.29 -7.80
C PRO A 410 -8.40 -32.79 -6.39
N GLN A 411 -7.80 -33.36 -5.33
CA GLN A 411 -7.99 -32.91 -3.95
C GLN A 411 -7.20 -31.64 -3.56
N CYS A 412 -6.38 -31.10 -4.47
CA CYS A 412 -5.57 -29.89 -4.29
C CYS A 412 -5.92 -28.79 -5.30
N ASP A 413 -7.00 -28.92 -6.08
CA ASP A 413 -7.37 -27.97 -7.12
C ASP A 413 -8.87 -27.75 -7.21
N ASP A 414 -9.27 -26.54 -7.60
CA ASP A 414 -10.66 -26.20 -7.89
C ASP A 414 -10.84 -26.17 -9.41
N ASN A 415 -11.47 -27.21 -9.97
CA ASN A 415 -11.71 -27.40 -11.43
C ASN A 415 -13.15 -27.86 -11.76
N GLY A 416 -14.10 -27.67 -10.83
CA GLY A 416 -15.52 -28.00 -11.05
C GLY A 416 -16.26 -26.97 -11.92
N PRO A 417 -17.53 -27.20 -12.26
CA PRO A 417 -18.37 -26.14 -12.82
C PRO A 417 -18.51 -24.98 -11.81
N CYS A 418 -18.48 -23.74 -12.30
CA CYS A 418 -18.64 -22.58 -11.43
C CYS A 418 -20.06 -22.43 -10.92
N ASP A 419 -20.22 -22.49 -9.60
CA ASP A 419 -21.42 -22.01 -8.91
C ASP A 419 -21.39 -20.47 -8.82
N ALA A 420 -22.45 -19.84 -9.31
CA ALA A 420 -22.65 -18.40 -9.28
C ALA A 420 -23.24 -17.91 -7.95
N ASP A 421 -24.04 -18.76 -7.29
CA ASP A 421 -24.80 -18.46 -6.08
C ASP A 421 -24.02 -18.81 -4.79
N ASN A 422 -22.89 -19.51 -4.91
CA ASN A 422 -21.97 -19.77 -3.80
C ASN A 422 -21.42 -18.46 -3.18
N PRO A 423 -21.64 -18.21 -1.87
CA PRO A 423 -21.20 -16.99 -1.16
C PRO A 423 -19.72 -16.97 -0.79
N PHE A 424 -18.99 -18.08 -0.97
CA PHE A 424 -17.59 -18.23 -0.54
C PHE A 424 -16.62 -18.28 -1.72
N ARG A 425 -15.42 -17.76 -1.49
CA ARG A 425 -14.29 -17.88 -2.41
C ARG A 425 -13.80 -19.32 -2.42
N SER A 426 -13.46 -19.84 -3.60
CA SER A 426 -12.57 -21.01 -3.72
C SER A 426 -11.23 -20.77 -3.01
N TYR A 427 -10.42 -21.81 -2.81
CA TYR A 427 -9.09 -21.64 -2.18
C TYR A 427 -8.02 -21.27 -3.20
N THR A 428 -8.17 -21.70 -4.46
CA THR A 428 -7.24 -21.34 -5.55
C THR A 428 -7.58 -20.01 -6.25
N GLY A 429 -8.67 -19.33 -5.89
CA GLY A 429 -9.16 -18.12 -6.60
C GLY A 429 -9.97 -18.41 -7.87
N TYR A 430 -10.09 -19.69 -8.27
CA TYR A 430 -10.92 -20.16 -9.37
C TYR A 430 -12.40 -19.76 -9.22
N CYS A 431 -13.11 -19.58 -10.33
CA CYS A 431 -14.51 -19.14 -10.40
C CYS A 431 -14.82 -17.80 -9.72
N ASN A 432 -13.82 -16.97 -9.42
CA ASN A 432 -14.04 -15.57 -9.07
C ASN A 432 -14.69 -14.84 -10.27
N ASN A 433 -14.02 -14.85 -11.43
CA ASN A 433 -14.60 -14.44 -12.70
C ASN A 433 -15.39 -15.60 -13.34
N LEU A 434 -16.72 -15.51 -13.32
CA LEU A 434 -17.62 -16.55 -13.85
C LEU A 434 -17.57 -16.72 -15.39
N ARG A 435 -17.00 -15.77 -16.13
CA ARG A 435 -16.82 -15.89 -17.60
C ARG A 435 -15.52 -16.58 -17.97
N ASN A 436 -14.45 -16.27 -17.24
CA ASN A 436 -13.11 -16.80 -17.44
C ASN A 436 -12.56 -17.33 -16.10
N PRO A 437 -12.93 -18.56 -15.68
CA PRO A 437 -12.73 -19.06 -14.31
C PRO A 437 -11.29 -19.07 -13.78
N ASN A 438 -10.29 -19.06 -14.68
CA ASN A 438 -8.87 -19.05 -14.33
C ASN A 438 -8.28 -17.63 -14.09
N LEU A 439 -9.02 -16.55 -14.37
CA LEU A 439 -8.51 -15.19 -14.15
C LEU A 439 -8.32 -14.90 -12.65
N GLY A 440 -7.06 -14.70 -12.25
CA GLY A 440 -6.65 -14.52 -10.85
C GLY A 440 -6.51 -15.81 -10.05
N LYS A 441 -6.63 -16.98 -10.68
CA LYS A 441 -6.33 -18.27 -10.04
C LYS A 441 -4.85 -18.32 -9.66
N GLY A 442 -4.52 -18.97 -8.56
CA GLY A 442 -3.14 -19.33 -8.22
C GLY A 442 -2.51 -20.25 -9.27
N LEU A 443 -1.18 -20.30 -9.28
CA LEU A 443 -0.38 -21.06 -10.25
C LEU A 443 -0.52 -20.61 -11.72
N THR A 444 -0.81 -19.34 -11.97
CA THR A 444 -0.84 -18.75 -13.32
C THR A 444 0.39 -17.86 -13.59
N THR A 445 0.51 -17.32 -14.79
CA THR A 445 1.52 -16.28 -15.08
C THR A 445 1.12 -14.93 -14.48
N PHE A 446 2.13 -14.09 -14.20
CA PHE A 446 1.90 -12.66 -14.03
C PHE A 446 1.31 -12.04 -15.31
N ALA A 447 0.57 -10.95 -15.14
CA ALA A 447 0.25 -10.01 -16.21
C ALA A 447 1.44 -9.05 -16.44
N ARG A 448 1.31 -8.15 -17.43
CA ARG A 448 2.27 -7.06 -17.67
C ARG A 448 1.55 -5.73 -17.93
N LEU A 449 2.24 -4.63 -17.61
CA LEU A 449 1.91 -3.28 -18.05
C LEU A 449 2.62 -2.95 -19.37
N LEU A 450 3.78 -3.54 -19.66
CA LEU A 450 4.51 -3.40 -20.92
C LEU A 450 5.07 -4.75 -21.43
N PRO A 451 5.23 -4.96 -22.75
CA PRO A 451 5.87 -6.14 -23.31
C PRO A 451 7.29 -6.39 -22.72
N PRO A 452 7.72 -7.67 -22.61
CA PRO A 452 9.03 -8.02 -22.06
C PRO A 452 10.18 -7.53 -22.95
N VAL A 453 11.31 -7.20 -22.32
CA VAL A 453 12.56 -6.82 -22.98
C VAL A 453 13.65 -7.79 -22.57
N TYR A 454 13.87 -8.79 -23.43
CA TYR A 454 14.95 -9.78 -23.33
C TYR A 454 16.05 -9.53 -24.38
N GLU A 455 17.28 -9.92 -24.06
CA GLU A 455 18.49 -9.72 -24.88
C GLU A 455 18.49 -10.52 -26.20
N ASP A 456 17.59 -11.50 -26.33
CA ASP A 456 17.32 -12.27 -27.55
C ASP A 456 15.87 -12.11 -28.02
N GLY A 457 15.08 -11.25 -27.36
CA GLY A 457 13.64 -11.11 -27.57
C GLY A 457 12.77 -12.20 -26.93
N VAL A 458 13.35 -13.30 -26.43
CA VAL A 458 12.58 -14.46 -25.93
C VAL A 458 12.76 -14.66 -24.44
N SER A 459 13.98 -14.85 -23.95
CA SER A 459 14.18 -15.22 -22.54
C SER A 459 15.53 -14.88 -21.92
N ARG A 460 16.58 -14.57 -22.70
CA ARG A 460 17.88 -14.24 -22.11
C ARG A 460 17.81 -12.89 -21.38
N PRO A 461 18.11 -12.82 -20.06
CA PRO A 461 18.07 -11.57 -19.30
C PRO A 461 18.93 -10.48 -19.94
N ARG A 462 18.47 -9.22 -19.87
CA ARG A 462 19.17 -8.06 -20.44
C ARG A 462 20.55 -7.89 -19.81
N ILE A 463 21.60 -7.91 -20.64
CA ILE A 463 23.02 -7.74 -20.25
C ILE A 463 23.69 -6.56 -20.93
N ASN A 464 23.20 -6.10 -22.09
CA ASN A 464 23.72 -4.93 -22.79
C ASN A 464 22.79 -3.71 -22.66
N SER A 465 23.42 -2.54 -22.74
CA SER A 465 22.77 -1.24 -22.87
C SER A 465 22.20 -1.07 -24.28
N VAL A 466 21.23 -0.16 -24.43
CA VAL A 466 20.77 0.32 -25.75
C VAL A 466 21.91 0.87 -26.64
N THR A 467 23.06 1.19 -26.04
CA THR A 467 24.30 1.63 -26.73
C THR A 467 25.20 0.47 -27.21
N GLY A 468 24.88 -0.77 -26.84
CA GLY A 468 25.72 -1.95 -27.09
C GLY A 468 26.87 -2.15 -26.09
N ALA A 469 27.07 -1.25 -25.12
CA ALA A 469 27.99 -1.45 -24.01
C ALA A 469 27.38 -2.40 -22.94
N PRO A 470 28.18 -3.15 -22.15
CA PRO A 470 27.66 -3.96 -21.05
C PRO A 470 26.96 -3.11 -19.99
N LEU A 471 25.87 -3.62 -19.40
CA LEU A 471 25.20 -2.97 -18.26
C LEU A 471 26.02 -3.07 -16.98
N ALA A 472 25.80 -2.09 -16.08
CA ALA A 472 26.34 -2.15 -14.73
C ALA A 472 25.89 -3.42 -13.99
N SER A 473 26.83 -4.00 -13.23
CA SER A 473 26.55 -5.12 -12.33
C SER A 473 25.49 -4.71 -11.30
N PRO A 474 24.52 -5.58 -10.98
CA PRO A 474 23.51 -5.31 -9.95
C PRO A 474 24.10 -4.85 -8.61
N ARG A 475 25.27 -5.38 -8.23
CA ARG A 475 26.00 -4.99 -7.01
C ARG A 475 26.62 -3.58 -7.09
N VAL A 476 27.03 -3.12 -8.27
CA VAL A 476 27.52 -1.74 -8.45
C VAL A 476 26.36 -0.76 -8.31
N ILE A 477 25.19 -1.10 -8.85
CA ILE A 477 24.00 -0.26 -8.71
C ILE A 477 23.53 -0.23 -7.25
N SER A 478 23.48 -1.40 -6.58
CA SER A 478 23.23 -1.51 -5.14
C SER A 478 24.15 -0.59 -4.33
N THR A 479 25.47 -0.73 -4.47
CA THR A 479 26.43 0.04 -3.65
C THR A 479 26.56 1.52 -4.00
N VAL A 480 26.23 1.94 -5.23
CA VAL A 480 26.34 3.36 -5.66
C VAL A 480 25.03 4.13 -5.48
N ILE A 481 23.88 3.50 -5.72
CA ILE A 481 22.56 4.15 -5.57
C ILE A 481 22.01 3.93 -4.15
N HIS A 482 22.19 2.74 -3.58
CA HIS A 482 21.55 2.29 -2.34
C HIS A 482 22.54 2.02 -1.18
N PRO A 483 23.38 3.00 -0.74
CA PRO A 483 24.26 2.81 0.40
C PRO A 483 23.49 2.74 1.73
N ASP A 484 24.12 2.14 2.74
CA ASP A 484 23.59 2.04 4.10
C ASP A 484 23.76 3.38 4.85
N ILE A 485 22.71 4.20 4.81
CA ILE A 485 22.61 5.48 5.52
C ILE A 485 21.23 5.53 6.18
N SER A 486 21.16 5.45 7.51
CA SER A 486 19.89 5.52 8.24
C SER A 486 19.31 6.93 8.23
N ASN A 487 18.00 7.02 7.98
CA ASN A 487 17.23 8.25 7.86
C ASN A 487 15.80 8.01 8.38
N LEU A 488 15.58 8.13 9.69
CA LEU A 488 14.34 7.68 10.34
C LEU A 488 13.11 8.52 9.93
N HIS A 489 12.03 7.85 9.52
CA HIS A 489 10.83 8.54 9.08
C HIS A 489 10.11 9.21 10.26
N THR A 490 9.92 10.52 10.16
CA THR A 490 9.35 11.39 11.22
C THR A 490 7.84 11.29 11.44
N ARG A 491 7.16 10.29 10.84
CA ARG A 491 5.68 10.19 10.88
C ARG A 491 5.15 8.78 10.94
N TYR A 492 5.75 7.82 10.25
CA TYR A 492 5.20 6.48 10.11
C TYR A 492 6.01 5.42 10.87
N THR A 493 5.32 4.37 11.28
CA THR A 493 5.86 3.30 12.13
C THR A 493 6.48 2.19 11.29
N LEU A 494 7.33 1.38 11.92
CA LEU A 494 7.89 0.15 11.35
C LEU A 494 6.81 -0.90 10.96
N MET A 495 5.58 -0.73 11.45
CA MET A 495 4.41 -1.50 11.00
C MET A 495 4.08 -1.26 9.51
N VAL A 496 4.40 -0.09 8.93
CA VAL A 496 4.20 0.13 7.48
C VAL A 496 5.09 -0.80 6.66
N MET A 497 6.36 -0.96 7.04
CA MET A 497 7.26 -1.94 6.44
C MET A 497 6.72 -3.36 6.62
N GLN A 498 6.37 -3.73 7.86
CA GLN A 498 5.96 -5.11 8.16
C GLN A 498 4.66 -5.52 7.44
N PHE A 499 3.72 -4.60 7.34
CA PHE A 499 2.46 -4.81 6.65
C PHE A 499 2.62 -4.78 5.13
N ALA A 500 3.54 -3.97 4.59
CA ALA A 500 3.91 -4.04 3.17
C ALA A 500 4.44 -5.42 2.79
N GLN A 501 5.32 -6.00 3.62
CA GLN A 501 5.78 -7.39 3.44
C GLN A 501 4.62 -8.40 3.52
N PHE A 502 3.75 -8.28 4.52
CA PHE A 502 2.61 -9.18 4.69
C PHE A 502 1.60 -9.12 3.53
N VAL A 503 1.43 -7.94 2.91
CA VAL A 503 0.61 -7.74 1.70
C VAL A 503 1.33 -8.20 0.42
N ASP A 504 2.66 -8.16 0.35
CA ASP A 504 3.40 -8.81 -0.74
C ASP A 504 3.24 -10.33 -0.68
N HIS A 505 3.28 -10.90 0.53
CA HIS A 505 3.16 -12.34 0.74
C HIS A 505 1.74 -12.89 0.53
N GLU A 506 0.72 -12.02 0.51
CA GLU A 506 -0.61 -12.32 -0.02
C GLU A 506 -0.57 -12.43 -1.55
N LEU A 507 -0.06 -11.40 -2.23
CA LEU A 507 -0.23 -11.25 -3.68
C LEU A 507 0.82 -11.98 -4.52
N THR A 508 2.05 -12.16 -4.01
CA THR A 508 3.21 -12.56 -4.83
C THR A 508 4.03 -13.70 -4.22
N MET A 509 4.28 -14.71 -5.05
CA MET A 509 5.19 -15.83 -4.79
C MET A 509 5.76 -16.29 -6.14
N THR A 510 6.95 -15.78 -6.48
CA THR A 510 7.68 -16.21 -7.69
C THR A 510 8.60 -17.39 -7.36
N PRO A 511 8.38 -18.58 -7.93
CA PRO A 511 9.19 -19.77 -7.64
C PRO A 511 10.45 -19.87 -8.54
N ILE A 512 11.42 -20.69 -8.12
CA ILE A 512 12.63 -21.08 -8.88
C ILE A 512 12.71 -22.60 -9.04
N HIS A 513 13.57 -23.08 -9.95
CA HIS A 513 13.78 -24.52 -10.16
C HIS A 513 14.40 -25.21 -8.93
N LYS A 514 13.97 -26.45 -8.67
CA LYS A 514 14.67 -27.41 -7.80
C LYS A 514 15.50 -28.37 -8.64
N GLY A 515 16.57 -28.91 -8.06
CA GLY A 515 17.27 -30.08 -8.60
C GLY A 515 16.52 -31.38 -8.31
N PHE A 516 17.16 -32.51 -8.66
CA PHE A 516 16.61 -33.84 -8.41
C PHE A 516 16.43 -34.11 -6.91
N HIS A 517 15.46 -34.95 -6.54
CA HIS A 517 15.08 -35.23 -5.15
C HIS A 517 14.76 -33.98 -4.30
N GLU A 518 14.20 -32.94 -4.93
CA GLU A 518 13.93 -31.61 -4.32
C GLU A 518 15.18 -30.88 -3.78
N SER A 519 16.38 -31.27 -4.20
CA SER A 519 17.62 -30.58 -3.84
C SER A 519 17.67 -29.13 -4.31
N ILE A 520 18.46 -28.31 -3.63
CA ILE A 520 18.66 -26.89 -3.96
C ILE A 520 19.93 -26.73 -4.82
N PRO A 521 19.85 -26.21 -6.05
CA PRO A 521 21.04 -25.95 -6.87
C PRO A 521 21.91 -24.83 -6.25
N ASP A 522 23.20 -25.11 -6.00
CA ASP A 522 24.14 -24.07 -5.54
C ASP A 522 24.64 -23.21 -6.70
N CYS A 523 23.87 -22.18 -7.03
CA CYS A 523 24.23 -21.20 -8.05
C CYS A 523 25.29 -20.16 -7.60
N ARG A 524 26.03 -20.36 -6.50
CA ARG A 524 27.03 -19.38 -6.04
C ARG A 524 28.31 -19.33 -6.86
N SER A 525 28.71 -20.45 -7.46
CA SER A 525 29.91 -20.50 -8.31
C SER A 525 29.64 -19.82 -9.66
N CYS A 526 30.61 -19.04 -10.17
CA CYS A 526 30.42 -18.28 -11.43
C CYS A 526 30.27 -19.17 -12.68
N ASP A 527 30.66 -20.45 -12.61
CA ASP A 527 30.51 -21.49 -13.63
C ASP A 527 29.21 -22.30 -13.47
N SER A 528 28.42 -22.09 -12.42
CA SER A 528 27.18 -22.85 -12.12
C SER A 528 26.16 -23.00 -13.26
N PRO A 529 26.01 -22.08 -14.24
CA PRO A 529 25.16 -22.32 -15.43
C PRO A 529 25.60 -23.52 -16.28
N ARG A 530 26.86 -23.97 -16.12
CA ARG A 530 27.47 -25.10 -16.86
C ARG A 530 27.81 -26.30 -15.98
N THR A 531 27.79 -26.15 -14.67
CA THR A 531 28.31 -27.18 -13.75
C THR A 531 27.37 -27.53 -12.60
N VAL A 532 26.25 -26.81 -12.44
CA VAL A 532 25.24 -27.06 -11.41
C VAL A 532 23.85 -27.14 -12.03
N HIS A 533 23.39 -26.10 -12.75
CA HIS A 533 22.07 -26.09 -13.38
C HIS A 533 21.98 -24.97 -14.46
N PRO A 534 21.40 -25.23 -15.66
CA PRO A 534 21.36 -24.23 -16.75
C PRO A 534 20.67 -22.90 -16.42
N GLU A 535 19.72 -22.91 -15.48
CA GLU A 535 18.98 -21.73 -15.02
C GLU A 535 19.66 -21.00 -13.84
N CYS A 536 20.85 -21.41 -13.41
CA CYS A 536 21.69 -20.53 -12.62
C CYS A 536 22.08 -19.31 -13.47
N ASN A 537 22.03 -18.10 -12.90
CA ASN A 537 22.46 -16.87 -13.57
C ASN A 537 23.22 -15.95 -12.59
N PRO A 538 24.35 -16.45 -12.01
CA PRO A 538 25.16 -15.71 -11.05
C PRO A 538 25.77 -14.46 -11.69
N PHE A 539 25.98 -13.42 -10.88
CA PHE A 539 26.71 -12.23 -11.28
C PHE A 539 27.93 -12.03 -10.39
N PRO A 540 29.09 -11.63 -10.95
CA PRO A 540 30.33 -11.53 -10.19
C PRO A 540 30.35 -10.31 -9.26
N VAL A 541 31.08 -10.46 -8.16
CA VAL A 541 31.54 -9.34 -7.34
C VAL A 541 32.34 -8.37 -8.22
N PRO A 542 32.03 -7.06 -8.17
CA PRO A 542 32.76 -6.05 -8.95
C PRO A 542 34.15 -5.79 -8.38
N ARG A 543 35.03 -5.22 -9.21
CA ARG A 543 36.37 -4.81 -8.76
C ARG A 543 36.26 -3.66 -7.77
N GLY A 544 36.94 -3.78 -6.64
CA GLY A 544 36.92 -2.74 -5.59
C GLY A 544 35.59 -2.62 -4.86
N ASP A 545 34.79 -3.70 -4.78
CA ASP A 545 33.67 -3.74 -3.84
C ASP A 545 34.17 -3.46 -2.40
N HIS A 546 33.38 -2.69 -1.65
CA HIS A 546 33.79 -2.22 -0.32
C HIS A 546 33.68 -3.30 0.77
N TYR A 547 32.96 -4.40 0.51
CA TYR A 547 32.67 -5.45 1.48
C TYR A 547 33.06 -6.85 0.98
N TYR A 548 32.71 -7.22 -0.26
CA TYR A 548 33.02 -8.54 -0.81
C TYR A 548 34.38 -8.58 -1.53
N PRO A 549 35.21 -9.61 -1.36
CA PRO A 549 36.43 -9.76 -2.16
C PRO A 549 36.10 -10.23 -3.60
N GLU A 550 36.86 -9.76 -4.61
CA GLU A 550 36.68 -10.19 -6.02
C GLU A 550 36.90 -11.71 -6.20
N VAL A 551 37.72 -12.32 -5.33
CA VAL A 551 38.01 -13.75 -5.31
C VAL A 551 37.81 -14.35 -3.91
N ASN A 552 37.46 -15.62 -3.85
CA ASN A 552 37.48 -16.40 -2.62
C ASN A 552 38.94 -16.52 -2.12
N VAL A 553 39.20 -16.06 -0.89
CA VAL A 553 40.55 -16.01 -0.28
C VAL A 553 41.17 -17.41 -0.13
N THR A 554 40.36 -18.48 -0.08
CA THR A 554 40.81 -19.86 0.09
C THR A 554 40.96 -20.63 -1.22
N SER A 555 40.03 -20.50 -2.18
CA SER A 555 40.12 -21.22 -3.47
C SER A 555 40.79 -20.42 -4.60
N GLY A 556 40.91 -19.09 -4.46
CA GLY A 556 41.38 -18.19 -5.53
C GLY A 556 40.38 -17.98 -6.67
N GLU A 557 39.24 -18.67 -6.65
CA GLU A 557 38.19 -18.55 -7.66
C GLU A 557 37.45 -17.22 -7.53
N ARG A 558 36.89 -16.72 -8.64
CA ARG A 558 36.11 -15.48 -8.64
C ARG A 558 34.84 -15.64 -7.81
N LEU A 559 34.57 -14.68 -6.93
CA LEU A 559 33.36 -14.69 -6.11
C LEU A 559 32.17 -14.16 -6.93
N CYS A 560 31.06 -14.90 -6.90
CA CYS A 560 29.78 -14.50 -7.48
C CYS A 560 28.68 -14.48 -6.41
N PHE A 561 27.66 -13.66 -6.66
CA PHE A 561 26.40 -13.71 -5.93
C PHE A 561 25.54 -14.87 -6.47
N PRO A 562 24.94 -15.70 -5.60
CA PRO A 562 24.07 -16.78 -6.03
C PRO A 562 22.77 -16.22 -6.58
N PHE A 563 22.41 -16.63 -7.80
CA PHE A 563 21.11 -16.30 -8.38
C PHE A 563 20.59 -17.45 -9.24
N MET A 564 19.32 -17.81 -9.03
CA MET A 564 18.59 -18.80 -9.81
C MET A 564 17.41 -18.12 -10.51
N ARG A 565 17.24 -18.38 -11.81
CA ARG A 565 16.15 -17.78 -12.61
C ARG A 565 14.77 -18.24 -12.15
N SER A 566 13.80 -17.34 -12.27
CA SER A 566 12.40 -17.58 -11.97
C SER A 566 11.83 -18.64 -12.90
N LEU A 567 10.91 -19.49 -12.40
CA LEU A 567 10.26 -20.50 -13.22
C LEU A 567 9.50 -19.84 -14.38
N PRO A 568 9.68 -20.33 -15.61
CA PRO A 568 8.87 -19.93 -16.74
C PRO A 568 7.44 -20.50 -16.61
N GLY A 569 6.45 -19.77 -17.11
CA GLY A 569 5.03 -20.15 -17.05
C GLY A 569 4.23 -19.92 -18.33
N GLN A 570 4.81 -19.35 -19.40
CA GLN A 570 4.12 -19.12 -20.67
C GLN A 570 3.45 -20.40 -21.20
N GLN A 571 2.19 -20.29 -21.64
CA GLN A 571 1.37 -21.41 -22.17
C GLN A 571 1.22 -21.35 -23.70
N GLN A 572 1.94 -20.44 -24.35
CA GLN A 572 1.96 -20.20 -25.80
C GLN A 572 3.42 -20.03 -26.26
N LEU A 573 3.66 -20.05 -27.57
CA LEU A 573 4.94 -19.61 -28.13
C LEU A 573 5.13 -18.10 -27.94
N GLY A 574 6.36 -17.63 -27.92
CA GLY A 574 6.69 -16.22 -27.65
C GLY A 574 7.62 -16.05 -26.43
N PRO A 575 7.60 -14.87 -25.79
CA PRO A 575 8.56 -14.53 -24.74
C PRO A 575 8.27 -15.23 -23.41
N ARG A 576 9.29 -15.27 -22.54
CA ARG A 576 9.24 -15.95 -21.24
C ARG A 576 8.42 -15.16 -20.22
N GLU A 577 7.37 -15.78 -19.72
CA GLU A 577 6.55 -15.27 -18.61
C GLU A 577 6.87 -16.01 -17.31
N GLN A 578 6.64 -15.37 -16.16
CA GLN A 578 6.98 -15.93 -14.85
C GLN A 578 5.71 -16.38 -14.11
N VAL A 579 5.84 -17.45 -13.33
CA VAL A 579 4.75 -18.02 -12.53
C VAL A 579 4.54 -17.23 -11.24
N ASN A 580 3.29 -16.92 -10.89
CA ASN A 580 2.86 -16.60 -9.53
C ASN A 580 2.21 -17.86 -8.92
N GLN A 581 2.66 -18.32 -7.75
CA GLN A 581 1.99 -19.45 -7.09
C GLN A 581 0.70 -19.01 -6.38
N ASN A 582 0.71 -17.82 -5.77
CA ASN A 582 -0.41 -17.28 -5.01
C ASN A 582 -1.61 -16.90 -5.89
N THR A 583 -2.80 -16.84 -5.29
CA THR A 583 -3.97 -16.21 -5.92
C THR A 583 -3.68 -14.73 -6.19
N ALA A 584 -4.41 -14.12 -7.13
CA ALA A 584 -4.24 -12.69 -7.39
C ALA A 584 -5.06 -11.79 -6.45
N PHE A 585 -5.99 -12.36 -5.67
CA PHE A 585 -6.96 -11.59 -4.90
C PHE A 585 -6.44 -11.25 -3.50
N ILE A 586 -7.15 -10.35 -2.82
CA ILE A 586 -6.99 -10.16 -1.37
C ILE A 586 -8.08 -11.02 -0.72
N ASP A 587 -7.73 -12.29 -0.48
CA ASP A 587 -8.60 -13.35 0.02
C ASP A 587 -8.09 -14.00 1.32
N ALA A 588 -7.06 -13.39 1.92
CA ALA A 588 -6.29 -13.84 3.07
C ALA A 588 -5.55 -15.18 2.86
N SER A 589 -5.17 -15.54 1.63
CA SER A 589 -4.33 -16.70 1.34
C SER A 589 -2.97 -16.66 2.05
N VAL A 590 -2.43 -15.50 2.45
CA VAL A 590 -1.25 -15.39 3.34
C VAL A 590 -1.49 -16.04 4.73
N ILE A 591 -2.76 -16.10 5.17
CA ILE A 591 -3.21 -16.74 6.41
C ILE A 591 -3.69 -18.17 6.15
N TYR A 592 -4.47 -18.39 5.09
CA TYR A 592 -5.22 -19.64 4.85
C TYR A 592 -4.57 -20.63 3.87
N GLY A 593 -3.71 -20.16 2.96
CA GLY A 593 -3.08 -20.95 1.90
C GLY A 593 -3.81 -20.82 0.55
N GLU A 594 -3.07 -20.95 -0.54
CA GLU A 594 -3.53 -20.71 -1.92
C GLU A 594 -4.16 -21.95 -2.60
N ASN A 595 -4.40 -23.04 -1.85
CA ASN A 595 -5.00 -24.26 -2.37
C ASN A 595 -5.63 -25.15 -1.26
N PRO A 596 -6.59 -26.04 -1.60
CA PRO A 596 -7.26 -26.93 -0.64
C PRO A 596 -6.34 -27.90 0.13
N CYS A 597 -5.10 -28.14 -0.34
CA CYS A 597 -4.14 -29.02 0.31
C CYS A 597 -3.25 -28.33 1.35
N ILE A 598 -3.12 -27.01 1.33
CA ILE A 598 -2.50 -26.22 2.39
C ILE A 598 -3.54 -25.88 3.46
N VAL A 599 -4.73 -25.42 3.05
CA VAL A 599 -5.86 -25.14 3.96
C VAL A 599 -6.15 -26.33 4.89
N ARG A 600 -6.20 -27.56 4.36
CA ARG A 600 -6.41 -28.77 5.17
C ARG A 600 -5.28 -29.14 6.14
N LYS A 601 -4.10 -28.55 6.03
CA LYS A 601 -3.01 -28.69 7.03
C LYS A 601 -3.10 -27.64 8.14
N LEU A 602 -3.65 -26.46 7.80
CA LEU A 602 -3.75 -25.30 8.68
C LEU A 602 -5.07 -25.27 9.47
N ARG A 603 -6.13 -25.92 8.98
CA ARG A 603 -7.39 -26.06 9.71
C ARG A 603 -7.24 -26.95 10.94
N GLY A 604 -7.85 -26.52 12.04
CA GLY A 604 -8.01 -27.25 13.29
C GLY A 604 -9.47 -27.69 13.50
N PHE A 605 -9.80 -28.04 14.74
CA PHE A 605 -11.15 -28.50 15.10
C PHE A 605 -12.14 -27.34 15.24
N ASN A 606 -13.44 -27.64 15.09
CA ASN A 606 -14.58 -26.73 15.36
C ASN A 606 -14.50 -25.38 14.62
N GLY A 607 -13.97 -25.40 13.39
CA GLY A 607 -13.84 -24.23 12.51
C GLY A 607 -12.62 -23.35 12.76
N ARG A 608 -11.76 -23.68 13.74
CA ARG A 608 -10.54 -22.92 14.06
C ARG A 608 -9.40 -23.18 13.06
N LEU A 609 -8.38 -22.33 13.09
CA LEU A 609 -7.02 -22.67 12.65
C LEU A 609 -6.27 -23.47 13.72
N ASN A 610 -5.45 -24.41 13.27
CA ASN A 610 -4.53 -25.20 14.07
C ASN A 610 -3.39 -24.32 14.61
N ALA A 611 -2.97 -24.54 15.85
CA ALA A 611 -2.07 -23.65 16.58
C ALA A 611 -1.12 -24.41 17.53
N THR A 612 0.04 -23.82 17.83
CA THR A 612 0.94 -24.31 18.88
C THR A 612 0.58 -23.64 20.20
N ILE A 613 0.17 -24.41 21.21
CA ILE A 613 0.01 -23.91 22.58
C ILE A 613 1.39 -23.47 23.12
N HIS A 614 1.49 -22.27 23.66
CA HIS A 614 2.76 -21.74 24.18
C HIS A 614 3.21 -22.52 25.43
N PRO A 615 4.42 -23.11 25.47
CA PRO A 615 4.82 -24.04 26.53
C PRO A 615 4.96 -23.39 27.92
N LEU A 616 5.23 -22.09 27.98
CA LEU A 616 5.30 -21.29 29.22
C LEU A 616 4.05 -20.41 29.46
N GLY A 617 2.88 -20.76 28.88
CA GLY A 617 1.59 -20.17 29.29
C GLY A 617 1.12 -18.87 28.61
N GLY A 618 1.69 -18.50 27.46
CA GLY A 618 1.09 -17.48 26.57
C GLY A 618 -0.08 -18.03 25.72
N ARG A 619 -0.74 -17.15 24.96
CA ARG A 619 -1.77 -17.47 23.96
C ARG A 619 -1.17 -18.18 22.74
N ASP A 620 -2.02 -18.94 22.04
CA ASP A 620 -1.79 -19.63 20.76
C ASP A 620 -0.73 -18.96 19.86
N LEU A 621 0.28 -19.74 19.47
CA LEU A 621 1.25 -19.42 18.41
C LEU A 621 0.87 -20.14 17.10
N LEU A 622 1.54 -19.80 16.01
CA LEU A 622 1.43 -20.53 14.74
C LEU A 622 1.69 -22.05 14.89
N PRO A 623 1.09 -22.90 14.04
CA PRO A 623 1.41 -24.33 14.03
C PRO A 623 2.86 -24.55 13.55
N ARG A 624 3.56 -25.52 14.16
CA ARG A 624 4.94 -25.90 13.79
C ARG A 624 4.97 -27.01 12.75
N SER A 625 6.00 -27.03 11.92
CA SER A 625 6.33 -28.13 11.01
C SER A 625 7.71 -28.71 11.34
N ASP A 626 7.78 -30.04 11.27
CA ASP A 626 8.97 -30.90 11.29
C ASP A 626 9.72 -30.93 9.95
N SER A 627 9.03 -30.57 8.86
CA SER A 627 9.40 -30.77 7.46
C SER A 627 9.79 -29.43 6.81
N HIS A 628 10.56 -28.62 7.54
CA HIS A 628 11.00 -27.27 7.17
C HIS A 628 12.56 -27.20 7.14
N PRO A 629 13.24 -27.81 6.14
CA PRO A 629 14.69 -28.04 6.15
C PRO A 629 15.57 -26.81 6.35
N GLU A 630 15.12 -25.64 5.87
CA GLU A 630 15.81 -24.35 5.94
C GLU A 630 15.83 -23.74 7.36
N CYS A 631 15.13 -24.32 8.32
CA CYS A 631 14.96 -23.74 9.65
C CYS A 631 16.27 -23.67 10.47
N LYS A 632 16.66 -22.46 10.90
CA LYS A 632 17.89 -22.18 11.66
C LYS A 632 17.70 -22.21 13.18
N ALA A 633 16.48 -22.46 13.65
CA ALA A 633 16.14 -22.69 15.05
C ALA A 633 16.95 -23.87 15.64
N PRO A 634 17.55 -23.73 16.84
CA PRO A 634 18.18 -24.85 17.56
C PRO A 634 17.27 -26.08 17.76
N SER A 635 15.95 -25.89 17.90
CA SER A 635 14.98 -26.98 17.99
C SER A 635 14.76 -27.74 16.67
N GLY A 636 15.16 -27.15 15.54
CA GLY A 636 14.89 -27.64 14.18
C GLY A 636 13.51 -27.29 13.61
N TYR A 637 12.57 -26.79 14.43
CA TYR A 637 11.19 -26.52 14.01
C TYR A 637 10.98 -25.06 13.61
N CYS A 638 10.27 -24.86 12.50
CA CYS A 638 9.76 -23.56 12.08
C CYS A 638 8.22 -23.57 12.04
N PHE A 639 7.62 -22.39 12.15
CA PHE A 639 6.18 -22.19 12.01
C PHE A 639 5.74 -22.21 10.54
N ILE A 640 4.51 -22.66 10.31
CA ILE A 640 3.83 -22.59 9.01
C ILE A 640 2.56 -21.74 9.12
N ALA A 641 2.20 -21.08 8.03
CA ALA A 641 0.93 -20.38 7.83
C ALA A 641 0.45 -20.65 6.39
N GLY A 642 -0.50 -19.85 5.89
CA GLY A 642 -0.93 -19.89 4.49
C GLY A 642 0.24 -19.69 3.53
N ASP A 643 1.00 -18.61 3.72
CA ASP A 643 2.26 -18.40 3.02
C ASP A 643 3.44 -19.16 3.68
N GLY A 644 4.28 -19.75 2.83
CA GLY A 644 5.44 -20.55 3.25
C GLY A 644 6.62 -19.78 3.83
N ARG A 645 6.60 -18.43 3.79
CA ARG A 645 7.66 -17.57 4.35
C ARG A 645 7.33 -17.06 5.75
N ALA A 646 6.25 -17.54 6.40
CA ALA A 646 5.81 -17.03 7.71
C ALA A 646 6.86 -17.09 8.85
N SER A 647 7.90 -17.93 8.73
CA SER A 647 9.03 -18.02 9.68
C SER A 647 10.26 -17.19 9.31
N GLU A 648 10.19 -16.38 8.24
CA GLU A 648 11.33 -15.70 7.63
C GLU A 648 12.10 -14.83 8.63
N GLN A 649 11.41 -13.90 9.28
CA GLN A 649 11.95 -13.01 10.31
C GLN A 649 10.89 -12.72 11.41
N PRO A 650 11.29 -12.37 12.65
CA PRO A 650 10.38 -12.38 13.79
C PRO A 650 9.17 -11.45 13.69
N GLY A 651 9.29 -10.27 13.09
CA GLY A 651 8.16 -9.35 12.89
C GLY A 651 7.08 -9.94 11.98
N LEU A 652 7.48 -10.68 10.94
CA LEU A 652 6.56 -11.40 10.06
C LEU A 652 5.86 -12.53 10.83
N THR A 653 6.61 -13.35 11.57
CA THR A 653 6.06 -14.40 12.46
C THR A 653 5.04 -13.83 13.45
N ALA A 654 5.32 -12.64 14.02
CA ALA A 654 4.43 -11.99 14.98
C ALA A 654 3.11 -11.53 14.34
N ILE A 655 3.14 -10.91 13.15
CA ILE A 655 1.90 -10.47 12.47
C ILE A 655 1.06 -11.66 11.96
N HIS A 656 1.69 -12.72 11.40
CA HIS A 656 0.98 -13.97 11.08
C HIS A 656 0.30 -14.58 12.33
N THR A 657 0.98 -14.53 13.49
CA THR A 657 0.42 -15.03 14.75
C THR A 657 -0.80 -14.21 15.21
N ILE A 658 -0.76 -12.88 15.07
CA ILE A 658 -1.91 -12.00 15.39
C ILE A 658 -3.12 -12.31 14.50
N TRP A 659 -2.92 -12.52 13.19
CA TRP A 659 -4.03 -12.86 12.29
C TRP A 659 -4.59 -14.28 12.49
N LEU A 660 -3.75 -15.26 12.87
CA LEU A 660 -4.25 -16.57 13.31
C LEU A 660 -5.10 -16.45 14.57
N ARG A 661 -4.64 -15.66 15.55
CA ARG A 661 -5.39 -15.41 16.78
C ARG A 661 -6.72 -14.71 16.47
N GLU A 662 -6.75 -13.78 15.51
CA GLU A 662 -7.98 -13.08 15.09
C GLU A 662 -9.00 -14.03 14.46
N HIS A 663 -8.60 -14.90 13.52
CA HIS A 663 -9.48 -15.96 13.01
C HIS A 663 -10.03 -16.80 14.17
N ASN A 664 -9.14 -17.28 15.05
CA ASN A 664 -9.55 -18.07 16.21
C ASN A 664 -10.41 -17.29 17.22
N ARG A 665 -10.39 -15.94 17.23
CA ARG A 665 -11.27 -15.08 18.03
C ARG A 665 -12.65 -14.95 17.39
N VAL A 666 -12.71 -14.77 16.08
CA VAL A 666 -13.97 -14.60 15.33
C VAL A 666 -14.75 -15.91 15.27
N VAL A 667 -14.09 -17.07 15.13
CA VAL A 667 -14.73 -18.40 15.22
C VAL A 667 -15.51 -18.57 16.52
N GLU A 668 -14.92 -18.25 17.67
CA GLU A 668 -15.58 -18.40 18.98
C GLU A 668 -16.74 -17.41 19.13
N GLY A 669 -16.59 -16.18 18.60
CA GLY A 669 -17.66 -15.19 18.57
C GLY A 669 -18.85 -15.60 17.70
N LEU A 670 -18.58 -16.13 16.49
CA LEU A 670 -19.59 -16.65 15.58
C LEU A 670 -20.31 -17.87 16.18
N ARG A 671 -19.58 -18.81 16.79
CA ARG A 671 -20.20 -19.97 17.48
C ARG A 671 -21.07 -19.53 18.66
N GLY A 672 -20.73 -18.41 19.31
CA GLY A 672 -21.52 -17.81 20.38
C GLY A 672 -22.82 -17.14 19.92
N VAL A 673 -22.90 -16.65 18.67
CA VAL A 673 -24.15 -16.08 18.11
C VAL A 673 -24.94 -17.07 17.26
N ASN A 674 -24.28 -18.07 16.65
CA ASN A 674 -24.86 -19.13 15.82
C ASN A 674 -24.46 -20.53 16.35
N PRO A 675 -25.05 -21.02 17.47
CA PRO A 675 -24.72 -22.34 18.01
C PRO A 675 -25.11 -23.52 17.10
N HIS A 676 -25.90 -23.27 16.05
CA HIS A 676 -26.32 -24.24 15.04
C HIS A 676 -25.34 -24.38 13.86
N TRP A 677 -24.31 -23.54 13.76
CA TRP A 677 -23.29 -23.64 12.71
C TRP A 677 -22.29 -24.77 12.98
N ASP A 678 -21.96 -25.53 11.94
CA ASP A 678 -20.95 -26.57 12.00
C ASP A 678 -19.52 -26.03 11.80
N ALA A 679 -18.54 -26.94 11.82
CA ALA A 679 -17.12 -26.61 11.68
C ALA A 679 -16.69 -26.16 10.27
N GLU A 680 -17.53 -26.32 9.24
CA GLU A 680 -17.28 -25.83 7.88
C GLU A 680 -17.82 -24.41 7.76
N LEU A 681 -19.07 -24.21 8.15
CA LEU A 681 -19.76 -22.93 8.07
C LEU A 681 -19.10 -21.88 8.99
N LEU A 682 -18.66 -22.28 10.19
CA LEU A 682 -17.83 -21.43 11.05
C LEU A 682 -16.50 -21.03 10.40
N PHE A 683 -15.83 -21.96 9.70
CA PHE A 683 -14.53 -21.68 9.08
C PHE A 683 -14.67 -20.71 7.91
N GLU A 684 -15.58 -20.97 6.96
CA GLU A 684 -15.73 -20.14 5.76
C GLU A 684 -16.35 -18.77 6.06
N HIS A 685 -17.32 -18.65 6.98
CA HIS A 685 -17.75 -17.32 7.42
C HIS A 685 -16.64 -16.55 8.13
N THR A 686 -15.82 -17.22 8.96
CA THR A 686 -14.68 -16.53 9.60
C THR A 686 -13.65 -16.10 8.56
N ARG A 687 -13.25 -16.98 7.65
CA ARG A 687 -12.34 -16.69 6.54
C ARG A 687 -12.82 -15.49 5.74
N ARG A 688 -14.12 -15.46 5.40
CA ARG A 688 -14.76 -14.37 4.67
C ARG A 688 -14.76 -13.04 5.44
N ILE A 689 -15.00 -13.05 6.76
CA ILE A 689 -14.90 -11.86 7.62
C ILE A 689 -13.44 -11.37 7.68
N VAL A 690 -12.49 -12.23 8.05
CA VAL A 690 -11.08 -11.85 8.24
C VAL A 690 -10.45 -11.36 6.92
N ALA A 691 -10.82 -11.93 5.77
CA ALA A 691 -10.41 -11.41 4.47
C ALA A 691 -10.98 -9.99 4.21
N ALA A 692 -12.21 -9.70 4.65
CA ALA A 692 -12.79 -8.37 4.58
C ALA A 692 -12.13 -7.38 5.56
N GLU A 693 -11.77 -7.81 6.78
CA GLU A 693 -11.01 -7.00 7.75
C GLU A 693 -9.61 -6.65 7.23
N PHE A 694 -8.91 -7.63 6.65
CA PHE A 694 -7.60 -7.44 6.03
C PHE A 694 -7.68 -6.50 4.82
N THR A 695 -8.66 -6.72 3.91
CA THR A 695 -8.93 -5.84 2.77
C THR A 695 -9.29 -4.42 3.22
N HIS A 696 -10.15 -4.28 4.23
CA HIS A 696 -10.52 -2.98 4.78
C HIS A 696 -9.29 -2.26 5.34
N THR A 697 -8.46 -2.93 6.13
CA THR A 697 -7.19 -2.39 6.66
C THR A 697 -6.26 -1.90 5.55
N ILE A 698 -6.11 -2.68 4.47
CA ILE A 698 -5.28 -2.30 3.31
C ILE A 698 -5.75 -0.98 2.69
N TYR A 699 -7.04 -0.84 2.37
CA TYR A 699 -7.55 0.33 1.62
C TYR A 699 -7.90 1.53 2.51
N ASN A 700 -8.31 1.31 3.76
CA ASN A 700 -8.67 2.38 4.70
C ASN A 700 -7.43 2.98 5.36
N GLU A 701 -6.51 2.13 5.82
CA GLU A 701 -5.34 2.59 6.57
C GLU A 701 -4.07 2.66 5.71
N PHE A 702 -3.66 1.57 5.08
CA PHE A 702 -2.32 1.44 4.49
C PHE A 702 -2.13 2.21 3.17
N LEU A 703 -2.99 1.99 2.16
CA LEU A 703 -2.85 2.63 0.85
C LEU A 703 -2.83 4.17 0.88
N PRO A 704 -3.61 4.87 1.73
CA PRO A 704 -3.50 6.32 1.87
C PRO A 704 -2.13 6.83 2.35
N ARG A 705 -1.41 6.08 3.20
CA ARG A 705 -0.02 6.42 3.59
C ARG A 705 0.96 6.16 2.45
N LEU A 706 0.77 5.05 1.72
CA LEU A 706 1.65 4.67 0.62
C LEU A 706 1.54 5.62 -0.59
N LEU A 707 0.31 5.90 -1.05
CA LEU A 707 0.04 6.54 -2.32
C LEU A 707 -0.30 8.04 -2.23
N SER A 708 -0.58 8.57 -1.03
CA SER A 708 -1.31 9.82 -0.77
C SER A 708 -2.81 9.75 -1.10
N TRP A 709 -3.60 10.57 -0.40
CA TRP A 709 -5.03 10.75 -0.69
C TRP A 709 -5.31 11.22 -2.12
N ASN A 710 -4.40 11.97 -2.74
CA ASN A 710 -4.59 12.47 -4.12
C ASN A 710 -4.59 11.31 -5.12
N ALA A 711 -3.65 10.36 -5.01
CA ALA A 711 -3.64 9.17 -5.86
C ALA A 711 -4.77 8.19 -5.50
N VAL A 712 -5.08 8.00 -4.21
CA VAL A 712 -6.22 7.17 -3.76
C VAL A 712 -7.54 7.66 -4.36
N ASN A 713 -7.74 8.96 -4.48
CA ASN A 713 -8.89 9.54 -5.18
C ASN A 713 -8.79 9.34 -6.71
N LEU A 714 -7.64 9.69 -7.32
CA LEU A 714 -7.42 9.64 -8.78
C LEU A 714 -7.64 8.23 -9.38
N TYR A 715 -7.21 7.18 -8.67
CA TYR A 715 -7.31 5.79 -9.14
C TYR A 715 -8.58 5.06 -8.66
N GLY A 716 -9.50 5.74 -7.96
CA GLY A 716 -10.75 5.14 -7.48
C GLY A 716 -10.58 4.14 -6.33
N LEU A 717 -9.54 4.31 -5.52
CA LEU A 717 -9.20 3.39 -4.41
C LEU A 717 -9.92 3.76 -3.10
N LYS A 718 -10.54 4.94 -3.02
CA LYS A 718 -11.26 5.39 -1.82
C LYS A 718 -12.48 4.49 -1.54
N LEU A 719 -12.57 4.00 -0.30
CA LEU A 719 -13.68 3.20 0.22
C LEU A 719 -14.96 4.03 0.36
N LEU A 720 -16.11 3.35 0.38
CA LEU A 720 -17.40 4.00 0.61
C LEU A 720 -17.70 4.08 2.13
N PRO A 721 -18.29 5.19 2.62
CA PRO A 721 -18.67 5.31 4.03
C PRO A 721 -19.91 4.49 4.39
N SER A 722 -20.78 4.23 3.42
CA SER A 722 -22.04 3.51 3.54
C SER A 722 -22.43 2.88 2.19
N GLY A 723 -23.40 1.97 2.19
CA GLY A 723 -23.84 1.29 0.98
C GLY A 723 -22.79 0.38 0.33
N TYR A 724 -22.99 0.12 -0.95
CA TYR A 724 -22.28 -0.88 -1.73
C TYR A 724 -21.51 -0.30 -2.93
N TYR A 725 -20.39 -0.95 -3.27
CA TYR A 725 -19.56 -0.70 -4.44
C TYR A 725 -20.08 -1.47 -5.65
N LYS A 726 -20.26 -0.78 -6.78
CA LYS A 726 -21.02 -1.28 -7.96
C LYS A 726 -20.21 -1.37 -9.25
N GLU A 727 -18.89 -1.16 -9.21
CA GLU A 727 -18.05 -1.12 -10.42
C GLU A 727 -17.43 -2.47 -10.79
N TYR A 728 -17.83 -3.57 -10.13
CA TYR A 728 -17.30 -4.92 -10.43
C TYR A 728 -17.43 -5.24 -11.92
N SER A 729 -16.32 -5.67 -12.53
CA SER A 729 -16.20 -5.76 -13.99
C SER A 729 -15.72 -7.14 -14.43
N PRO A 730 -16.62 -8.06 -14.85
CA PRO A 730 -16.26 -9.44 -15.24
C PRO A 730 -15.46 -9.53 -16.55
N THR A 731 -15.06 -8.39 -17.12
CA THR A 731 -14.19 -8.25 -18.30
C THR A 731 -12.76 -7.83 -17.97
N CYS A 732 -12.44 -7.43 -16.73
CA CYS A 732 -11.09 -6.98 -16.37
C CYS A 732 -10.25 -8.10 -15.75
N ASN A 733 -8.93 -8.00 -15.92
CA ASN A 733 -7.96 -8.97 -15.43
C ASN A 733 -7.48 -8.60 -14.00
N PRO A 734 -7.71 -9.47 -12.98
CA PRO A 734 -7.18 -9.28 -11.63
C PRO A 734 -5.70 -9.65 -11.48
N SER A 735 -5.11 -10.43 -12.39
CA SER A 735 -3.76 -11.00 -12.23
C SER A 735 -2.71 -9.93 -11.90
N ILE A 736 -1.80 -10.29 -10.99
CA ILE A 736 -0.70 -9.40 -10.57
C ILE A 736 0.21 -9.10 -11.75
N VAL A 737 0.56 -7.82 -11.95
CA VAL A 737 1.52 -7.41 -12.98
C VAL A 737 2.96 -7.66 -12.52
N THR A 738 3.83 -8.18 -13.37
CA THR A 738 5.21 -8.56 -13.01
C THR A 738 6.03 -7.37 -12.50
N GLU A 739 5.71 -6.17 -12.99
CA GLU A 739 6.29 -4.89 -12.57
C GLU A 739 6.00 -4.54 -11.10
N PHE A 740 4.85 -4.98 -10.57
CA PHE A 740 4.50 -4.84 -9.16
C PHE A 740 5.36 -5.80 -8.32
N ALA A 741 5.34 -7.09 -8.65
CA ALA A 741 5.97 -8.16 -7.87
C ALA A 741 7.52 -8.18 -7.93
N ALA A 742 8.12 -7.77 -9.05
CA ALA A 742 9.57 -7.78 -9.23
C ALA A 742 10.24 -6.40 -9.12
N ALA A 743 9.48 -5.30 -9.00
CA ALA A 743 10.04 -3.96 -8.78
C ALA A 743 9.21 -3.07 -7.83
N ALA A 744 8.03 -2.61 -8.23
CA ALA A 744 7.39 -1.47 -7.57
C ALA A 744 6.95 -1.75 -6.12
N PHE A 745 6.42 -2.94 -5.82
CA PHE A 745 6.00 -3.29 -4.46
C PHE A 745 7.18 -3.68 -3.53
N ARG A 746 8.39 -3.80 -4.09
CA ARG A 746 9.63 -4.05 -3.33
C ARG A 746 10.17 -2.80 -2.61
N PHE A 747 9.43 -1.69 -2.64
CA PHE A 747 9.77 -0.45 -1.93
C PHE A 747 10.00 -0.69 -0.41
N GLY A 748 9.32 -1.67 0.18
CA GLY A 748 9.43 -2.02 1.60
C GLY A 748 10.86 -2.34 2.06
N HIS A 749 11.76 -2.75 1.16
CA HIS A 749 13.16 -3.03 1.51
C HIS A 749 13.95 -1.78 1.95
N SER A 750 13.58 -0.58 1.48
CA SER A 750 14.19 0.67 1.96
C SER A 750 13.72 1.03 3.38
N LEU A 751 12.51 0.62 3.76
CA LEU A 751 11.92 0.92 5.08
C LEU A 751 12.52 0.06 6.23
N LEU A 752 13.41 -0.88 5.91
CA LEU A 752 13.98 -1.86 6.85
C LEU A 752 14.96 -1.21 7.83
N ARG A 753 14.60 -1.24 9.13
CA ARG A 753 15.56 -0.99 10.22
C ARG A 753 16.55 -2.17 10.33
N PRO A 754 17.82 -1.94 10.70
CA PRO A 754 18.76 -3.03 10.99
C PRO A 754 18.38 -3.87 12.22
N HIS A 755 17.54 -3.34 13.12
CA HIS A 755 17.06 -4.02 14.31
C HIS A 755 15.54 -3.96 14.42
N LEU A 756 14.92 -5.06 14.82
CA LEU A 756 13.52 -5.10 15.26
C LEU A 756 13.47 -4.74 16.76
N PRO A 757 12.89 -3.58 17.13
CA PRO A 757 12.77 -3.18 18.53
C PRO A 757 11.66 -3.96 19.24
N ARG A 758 11.82 -4.11 20.56
CA ARG A 758 10.85 -4.75 21.46
C ARG A 758 10.40 -3.72 22.50
N LEU A 759 9.09 -3.63 22.75
CA LEU A 759 8.52 -2.66 23.71
C LEU A 759 7.59 -3.34 24.72
N SER A 760 7.72 -2.97 26.00
CA SER A 760 6.87 -3.49 27.08
C SER A 760 5.38 -3.09 26.92
N PRO A 761 4.46 -3.66 27.71
CA PRO A 761 3.07 -3.18 27.80
C PRO A 761 2.93 -1.71 28.23
N THR A 762 4.00 -1.10 28.78
CA THR A 762 4.14 0.33 29.15
C THR A 762 5.02 1.11 28.17
N TYR A 763 5.26 0.56 26.97
CA TYR A 763 6.03 1.15 25.87
C TYR A 763 7.48 1.55 26.22
N GLN A 764 8.09 0.87 27.20
CA GLN A 764 9.53 1.00 27.49
C GLN A 764 10.34 0.04 26.60
N PRO A 765 11.54 0.42 26.12
CA PRO A 765 12.45 -0.48 25.43
C PRO A 765 12.75 -1.75 26.23
N VAL A 766 12.68 -2.90 25.56
CA VAL A 766 13.05 -4.21 26.12
C VAL A 766 14.31 -4.70 25.43
N GLU A 767 15.42 -4.68 26.17
CA GLU A 767 16.72 -5.10 25.67
C GLU A 767 16.89 -6.64 25.67
N PRO A 768 17.72 -7.20 24.75
CA PRO A 768 18.20 -6.55 23.53
C PRO A 768 17.09 -6.47 22.46
N PRO A 769 17.12 -5.49 21.54
CA PRO A 769 16.40 -5.57 20.28
C PRO A 769 17.00 -6.69 19.40
N ILE A 770 16.23 -7.17 18.42
CA ILE A 770 16.68 -8.27 17.56
C ILE A 770 17.38 -7.69 16.33
N LEU A 771 18.70 -7.88 16.21
CA LEU A 771 19.43 -7.61 14.97
C LEU A 771 18.90 -8.51 13.86
N LEU A 772 18.56 -7.94 12.69
CA LEU A 772 17.80 -8.64 11.65
C LEU A 772 18.45 -9.95 11.21
N ARG A 773 19.77 -9.95 10.96
CA ARG A 773 20.51 -11.17 10.56
C ARG A 773 20.42 -12.32 11.57
N ASP A 774 20.32 -12.01 12.87
CA ASP A 774 20.29 -13.00 13.95
C ASP A 774 18.87 -13.58 14.17
N GLY A 775 17.84 -12.98 13.56
CA GLY A 775 16.44 -13.42 13.64
C GLY A 775 16.00 -14.38 12.53
N PHE A 776 16.67 -14.39 11.37
CA PHE A 776 16.21 -15.11 10.18
C PHE A 776 16.02 -16.62 10.42
N PHE A 777 14.80 -17.14 10.22
CA PHE A 777 14.41 -18.56 10.41
C PHE A 777 14.72 -19.13 11.82
N ARG A 778 14.61 -18.31 12.88
CA ARG A 778 14.88 -18.71 14.28
C ARG A 778 13.69 -18.52 15.25
N PRO A 779 12.51 -19.10 14.98
CA PRO A 779 11.30 -18.89 15.79
C PRO A 779 11.31 -19.43 17.23
N ASP A 780 12.35 -20.15 17.69
CA ASP A 780 12.48 -20.61 19.10
C ASP A 780 12.34 -19.49 20.14
N MET A 781 12.64 -18.24 19.75
CA MET A 781 12.41 -17.06 20.60
C MET A 781 10.95 -16.87 21.02
N PHE A 782 9.99 -17.25 20.17
CA PHE A 782 8.55 -17.23 20.49
C PHE A 782 8.12 -18.38 21.39
N MET A 783 8.86 -19.50 21.40
CA MET A 783 8.58 -20.65 22.25
C MET A 783 9.14 -20.48 23.67
N THR A 784 10.14 -19.60 23.83
CA THR A 784 10.91 -19.40 25.07
C THR A 784 10.59 -18.10 25.80
N HIS A 785 9.89 -17.15 25.16
CA HIS A 785 9.50 -15.88 25.76
C HIS A 785 8.03 -15.52 25.45
N PRO A 786 7.08 -15.72 26.40
CA PRO A 786 5.65 -15.51 26.18
C PRO A 786 5.26 -14.15 25.59
N ALA A 787 5.96 -13.08 26.00
CA ALA A 787 5.64 -11.72 25.58
C ALA A 787 6.20 -11.35 24.19
N MET A 788 6.90 -12.24 23.48
CA MET A 788 7.62 -11.90 22.24
C MET A 788 6.70 -11.36 21.14
N VAL A 789 5.47 -11.88 21.00
CA VAL A 789 4.49 -11.41 20.00
C VAL A 789 4.07 -9.97 20.32
N ASP A 790 3.61 -9.73 21.56
CA ASP A 790 3.21 -8.39 22.03
C ASP A 790 4.36 -7.38 21.95
N GLU A 791 5.55 -7.76 22.39
CA GLU A 791 6.74 -6.91 22.41
C GLU A 791 7.15 -6.44 21.01
N LEU A 792 7.16 -7.36 20.04
CA LEU A 792 7.48 -7.04 18.65
C LEU A 792 6.35 -6.24 17.99
N MET A 793 5.09 -6.60 18.17
CA MET A 793 3.96 -5.85 17.59
C MET A 793 3.83 -4.44 18.17
N ARG A 794 4.15 -4.24 19.46
CA ARG A 794 4.29 -2.92 20.07
C ARG A 794 5.51 -2.17 19.52
N GLY A 795 6.67 -2.83 19.39
CA GLY A 795 7.87 -2.26 18.79
C GLY A 795 7.64 -1.76 17.36
N LEU A 796 7.13 -2.63 16.49
CA LEU A 796 6.76 -2.33 15.10
C LEU A 796 5.82 -1.12 15.02
N SER A 797 4.78 -1.05 15.86
CA SER A 797 3.74 -0.02 15.79
C SER A 797 4.01 1.26 16.61
N SER A 798 5.15 1.37 17.30
CA SER A 798 5.50 2.57 18.08
C SER A 798 6.94 3.08 17.86
N THR A 799 7.69 2.49 16.93
CA THR A 799 9.01 2.98 16.51
C THR A 799 9.01 3.33 15.02
N PRO A 800 9.87 4.27 14.57
CA PRO A 800 9.91 4.67 13.17
C PRO A 800 10.58 3.61 12.30
N MET A 801 10.11 3.52 11.05
CA MET A 801 10.82 2.92 9.92
C MET A 801 11.97 3.81 9.45
N GLU A 802 12.86 3.29 8.59
CA GLU A 802 13.67 4.17 7.74
C GLU A 802 12.73 4.90 6.75
N THR A 803 13.15 6.05 6.23
CA THR A 803 12.40 6.83 5.23
C THR A 803 12.40 6.10 3.88
N LEU A 804 11.35 6.30 3.07
CA LEU A 804 11.43 5.86 1.68
C LEU A 804 12.29 6.83 0.87
N ASP A 805 13.54 6.42 0.65
CA ASP A 805 14.49 7.06 -0.23
C ASP A 805 15.41 5.98 -0.84
N GLN A 806 16.51 6.38 -1.48
CA GLN A 806 17.43 5.42 -2.07
C GLN A 806 18.19 4.56 -1.05
N PHE A 807 18.30 4.93 0.23
CA PHE A 807 19.15 4.23 1.20
C PHE A 807 18.53 2.91 1.69
N ILE A 808 19.39 1.89 1.87
CA ILE A 808 18.98 0.53 2.24
C ILE A 808 20.03 -0.11 3.16
N THR A 809 19.57 -0.72 4.26
CA THR A 809 20.45 -1.18 5.34
C THR A 809 21.39 -2.36 4.98
N GLY A 810 22.59 -2.35 5.57
CA GLY A 810 23.63 -3.37 5.45
C GLY A 810 23.17 -4.78 5.82
N GLU A 811 22.19 -4.92 6.72
CA GLU A 811 21.63 -6.22 7.10
C GLU A 811 21.05 -6.99 5.89
N VAL A 812 20.59 -6.29 4.84
CA VAL A 812 20.07 -6.92 3.62
C VAL A 812 20.91 -6.67 2.36
N THR A 813 21.78 -5.65 2.33
CA THR A 813 22.72 -5.43 1.21
C THR A 813 24.04 -6.17 1.34
N ASN A 814 24.45 -6.61 2.55
CA ASN A 814 25.68 -7.37 2.77
C ASN A 814 25.46 -8.68 3.57
N HIS A 815 24.43 -8.74 4.44
CA HIS A 815 24.30 -9.81 5.45
C HIS A 815 23.03 -10.67 5.33
N LEU A 816 22.33 -10.63 4.18
CA LEU A 816 21.11 -11.40 3.98
C LEU A 816 21.38 -12.91 4.17
N PHE A 817 20.69 -13.51 5.14
CA PHE A 817 20.81 -14.90 5.59
C PHE A 817 22.23 -15.38 5.97
N GLU A 818 23.14 -14.45 6.27
CA GLU A 818 24.55 -14.68 6.61
C GLU A 818 24.76 -15.85 7.59
N ASP A 819 25.66 -16.77 7.24
CA ASP A 819 26.25 -17.68 8.21
C ASP A 819 27.52 -17.02 8.76
N ARG A 820 27.43 -16.54 10.01
CA ARG A 820 28.51 -15.82 10.69
C ARG A 820 29.78 -16.67 10.91
N ARG A 821 29.73 -17.99 10.64
CA ARG A 821 30.88 -18.91 10.64
C ARG A 821 31.66 -18.88 9.32
N ILE A 822 31.07 -18.37 8.24
CA ILE A 822 31.62 -18.36 6.88
C ILE A 822 31.76 -16.89 6.43
N PRO A 823 32.99 -16.35 6.28
CA PRO A 823 33.20 -14.97 5.86
C PRO A 823 32.53 -14.66 4.51
N PHE A 824 31.93 -13.46 4.41
CA PHE A 824 31.26 -12.96 3.19
C PHE A 824 30.13 -13.87 2.66
N SER A 825 29.54 -14.70 3.53
CA SER A 825 28.53 -15.70 3.12
C SER A 825 27.15 -15.09 2.86
N GLY A 826 26.82 -13.96 3.49
CA GLY A 826 25.59 -13.20 3.26
C GLY A 826 25.44 -12.70 1.82
N ILE A 827 24.22 -12.32 1.44
CA ILE A 827 23.82 -11.97 0.07
C ILE A 827 23.32 -10.50 0.02
N ASP A 828 23.33 -9.89 -1.17
CA ASP A 828 22.80 -8.55 -1.42
C ASP A 828 21.38 -8.63 -2.03
N LEU A 829 20.36 -8.34 -1.23
CA LEU A 829 18.94 -8.36 -1.62
C LEU A 829 18.62 -7.37 -2.75
N ILE A 830 19.35 -6.28 -2.87
CA ILE A 830 19.07 -5.19 -3.81
C ILE A 830 19.70 -5.48 -5.16
N ALA A 831 20.91 -6.05 -5.14
CA ALA A 831 21.48 -6.70 -6.32
C ALA A 831 20.60 -7.87 -6.81
N LEU A 832 20.02 -8.68 -5.91
CA LEU A 832 19.04 -9.70 -6.28
C LEU A 832 17.76 -9.10 -6.90
N ASN A 833 17.22 -7.99 -6.37
CA ASN A 833 16.05 -7.31 -6.93
C ASN A 833 16.30 -6.83 -8.36
N ILE A 834 17.45 -6.19 -8.62
CA ILE A 834 17.83 -5.71 -9.95
C ILE A 834 18.05 -6.88 -10.92
N GLN A 835 18.72 -7.95 -10.49
CA GLN A 835 18.90 -9.15 -11.31
C GLN A 835 17.56 -9.86 -11.59
N ARG A 836 16.63 -9.88 -10.61
CA ARG A 836 15.27 -10.42 -10.77
C ARG A 836 14.44 -9.62 -11.76
N ALA A 837 14.53 -8.28 -11.76
CA ALA A 837 13.86 -7.45 -12.76
C ALA A 837 14.39 -7.72 -14.19
N ARG A 838 15.70 -7.90 -14.35
CA ARG A 838 16.32 -8.29 -15.65
C ARG A 838 15.94 -9.71 -16.07
N ASP A 839 15.79 -10.63 -15.12
CA ASP A 839 15.33 -12.01 -15.35
C ASP A 839 13.84 -12.08 -15.76
N HIS A 840 13.01 -11.19 -15.21
CA HIS A 840 11.61 -11.00 -15.59
C HIS A 840 11.44 -10.20 -16.89
N GLY A 841 12.53 -9.81 -17.55
CA GLY A 841 12.51 -9.04 -18.79
C GLY A 841 11.83 -7.67 -18.63
N ILE A 842 11.96 -7.02 -17.47
CA ILE A 842 11.27 -5.75 -17.21
C ILE A 842 11.95 -4.60 -17.99
N PRO A 843 11.21 -3.83 -18.82
CA PRO A 843 11.68 -2.60 -19.44
C PRO A 843 12.36 -1.61 -18.49
N SER A 844 13.10 -0.64 -19.04
CA SER A 844 13.72 0.40 -18.23
C SER A 844 12.70 1.35 -17.61
N TYR A 845 13.09 1.97 -16.49
CA TYR A 845 12.36 3.01 -15.76
C TYR A 845 11.80 4.10 -16.69
N ASN A 846 12.53 4.49 -17.74
CA ASN A 846 12.11 5.53 -18.68
C ASN A 846 10.89 5.13 -19.54
N ASN A 847 10.63 3.82 -19.73
CA ASN A 847 9.40 3.35 -20.35
C ASN A 847 8.20 3.50 -19.40
N TYR A 848 8.39 3.21 -18.11
CA TYR A 848 7.33 3.33 -17.10
C TYR A 848 6.99 4.78 -16.76
N ARG A 849 7.97 5.69 -16.79
CA ARG A 849 7.71 7.14 -16.79
C ARG A 849 6.68 7.51 -17.84
N ALA A 850 6.89 7.09 -19.09
CA ALA A 850 6.00 7.39 -20.21
C ALA A 850 4.60 6.75 -20.04
N LEU A 851 4.52 5.48 -19.62
CA LEU A 851 3.24 4.82 -19.30
C LEU A 851 2.46 5.54 -18.21
N CYS A 852 3.15 6.07 -17.21
CA CYS A 852 2.58 6.82 -16.08
C CYS A 852 2.40 8.32 -16.37
N ASN A 853 2.35 8.73 -17.66
CA ASN A 853 2.15 10.10 -18.13
C ASN A 853 3.21 11.13 -17.64
N LEU A 854 4.39 10.67 -17.23
CA LEU A 854 5.55 11.53 -16.98
C LEU A 854 6.31 11.77 -18.29
N LYS A 855 7.04 12.89 -18.37
CA LYS A 855 7.93 13.16 -19.51
C LYS A 855 9.00 12.06 -19.58
N ARG A 856 9.08 11.36 -20.72
CA ARG A 856 10.23 10.50 -21.05
C ARG A 856 11.50 11.35 -21.06
N ALA A 857 12.52 10.94 -20.32
CA ALA A 857 13.81 11.60 -20.32
C ALA A 857 14.56 11.32 -21.62
N SER A 858 15.30 12.31 -22.12
CA SER A 858 16.27 12.16 -23.22
C SER A 858 17.70 12.31 -22.71
N THR A 859 17.92 13.09 -21.64
CA THR A 859 19.19 13.12 -20.90
C THR A 859 18.96 12.88 -19.41
N PHE A 860 20.03 12.66 -18.64
CA PHE A 860 19.93 12.48 -17.19
C PHE A 860 19.34 13.70 -16.47
N GLU A 861 19.54 14.89 -17.01
CA GLU A 861 19.06 16.17 -16.49
C GLU A 861 17.54 16.33 -16.62
N ASP A 862 16.87 15.64 -17.56
CA ASP A 862 15.40 15.59 -17.64
C ASP A 862 14.75 14.96 -16.39
N LEU A 863 15.51 14.20 -15.61
CA LEU A 863 15.04 13.53 -14.40
C LEU A 863 14.92 14.48 -13.20
N ALA A 864 15.49 15.69 -13.26
CA ALA A 864 15.66 16.60 -12.11
C ALA A 864 14.35 17.01 -11.41
N ARG A 865 13.20 16.91 -12.11
CA ARG A 865 11.88 17.14 -11.53
C ARG A 865 11.48 16.04 -10.55
N GLU A 866 11.70 14.78 -10.90
CA GLU A 866 11.30 13.63 -10.07
C GLU A 866 12.44 13.16 -9.15
N ILE A 867 13.70 13.20 -9.58
CA ILE A 867 14.87 12.64 -8.87
C ILE A 867 15.79 13.77 -8.36
N PRO A 868 16.41 13.66 -7.16
CA PRO A 868 17.43 14.60 -6.68
C PRO A 868 18.70 14.64 -7.55
N ASP A 869 19.26 15.84 -7.77
CA ASP A 869 20.41 16.04 -8.66
C ASP A 869 21.66 15.23 -8.25
N GLU A 870 21.84 15.01 -6.95
CA GLU A 870 22.94 14.16 -6.45
C GLU A 870 22.75 12.67 -6.80
N VAL A 871 21.52 12.17 -6.90
CA VAL A 871 21.21 10.79 -7.30
C VAL A 871 21.30 10.67 -8.82
N ILE A 872 20.86 11.69 -9.57
CA ILE A 872 21.10 11.81 -11.02
C ILE A 872 22.61 11.76 -11.32
N ALA A 873 23.42 12.48 -10.54
CA ALA A 873 24.87 12.47 -10.66
C ALA A 873 25.53 11.12 -10.27
N ARG A 874 24.82 10.23 -9.56
CA ARG A 874 25.24 8.83 -9.31
C ARG A 874 24.79 7.91 -10.45
N LEU A 875 23.52 8.00 -10.88
CA LEU A 875 22.97 7.25 -12.03
C LEU A 875 23.81 7.46 -13.31
N LYS A 876 24.17 8.72 -13.59
CA LYS A 876 25.02 9.13 -14.73
C LYS A 876 26.46 8.58 -14.69
N ARG A 877 26.92 8.02 -13.57
CA ARG A 877 28.24 7.36 -13.45
C ARG A 877 28.19 5.86 -13.78
N ILE A 878 27.02 5.23 -13.75
CA ILE A 878 26.87 3.77 -13.81
C ILE A 878 26.00 3.30 -14.98
N TYR A 879 25.02 4.09 -15.43
CA TYR A 879 24.21 3.79 -16.61
C TYR A 879 24.72 4.60 -17.83
N PRO A 880 24.89 3.98 -19.01
CA PRO A 880 25.27 4.72 -20.22
C PRO A 880 24.21 5.74 -20.66
N THR A 881 22.93 5.41 -20.49
CA THR A 881 21.79 6.27 -20.86
C THR A 881 20.66 6.20 -19.83
N VAL A 882 19.72 7.15 -19.89
CA VAL A 882 18.48 7.09 -19.11
C VAL A 882 17.57 5.92 -19.50
N ASP A 883 17.69 5.44 -20.74
CA ASP A 883 16.97 4.27 -21.25
C ASP A 883 17.52 2.94 -20.72
N ASP A 884 18.64 2.95 -20.00
CA ASP A 884 19.22 1.75 -19.39
C ASP A 884 18.83 1.54 -17.92
N ILE A 885 18.27 2.55 -17.25
CA ILE A 885 17.98 2.54 -15.81
C ILE A 885 16.95 1.43 -15.50
N ASP A 886 17.31 0.47 -14.65
CA ASP A 886 16.39 -0.61 -14.25
C ASP A 886 15.24 -0.05 -13.39
N LEU A 887 14.02 -0.62 -13.48
CA LEU A 887 12.82 -0.05 -12.85
C LEU A 887 12.94 0.15 -11.32
N PHE A 888 13.54 -0.81 -10.60
CA PHE A 888 13.69 -0.72 -9.15
C PHE A 888 14.51 0.51 -8.68
N PRO A 889 15.80 0.66 -9.06
CA PRO A 889 16.61 1.82 -8.65
C PRO A 889 16.06 3.14 -9.21
N GLY A 890 15.44 3.14 -10.39
CA GLY A 890 14.81 4.33 -10.98
C GLY A 890 13.64 4.86 -10.14
N GLY A 891 12.67 4.01 -9.82
CA GLY A 891 11.50 4.40 -9.04
C GLY A 891 11.79 4.65 -7.55
N MET A 892 12.75 3.93 -6.96
CA MET A 892 13.24 4.20 -5.59
C MET A 892 13.98 5.55 -5.46
N SER A 893 14.46 6.11 -6.57
CA SER A 893 15.14 7.42 -6.59
C SER A 893 14.18 8.61 -6.76
N GLU A 894 12.89 8.38 -6.97
CA GLU A 894 11.90 9.45 -7.12
C GLU A 894 11.52 10.07 -5.77
N ARG A 895 11.39 11.41 -5.74
CA ARG A 895 10.82 12.15 -4.62
C ARG A 895 9.38 11.68 -4.34
N PRO A 896 9.01 11.36 -3.09
CA PRO A 896 7.67 10.95 -2.72
C PRO A 896 6.56 11.91 -3.18
N LEU A 897 5.39 11.37 -3.52
CA LEU A 897 4.17 12.17 -3.70
C LEU A 897 3.81 12.91 -2.40
N GLN A 898 3.25 14.11 -2.51
CA GLN A 898 2.90 14.93 -1.34
C GLN A 898 1.88 14.20 -0.44
N GLY A 899 2.32 13.79 0.75
CA GLY A 899 1.52 13.03 1.71
C GLY A 899 1.42 11.53 1.42
N GLY A 900 2.19 11.01 0.47
CA GLY A 900 2.43 9.58 0.24
C GLY A 900 3.86 9.19 0.64
N LEU A 901 4.24 7.96 0.29
CA LEU A 901 5.60 7.43 0.46
C LEU A 901 6.33 7.21 -0.86
N VAL A 902 5.65 6.64 -1.86
CA VAL A 902 6.27 6.38 -3.18
C VAL A 902 6.25 7.60 -4.10
N GLY A 903 7.23 7.68 -4.99
CA GLY A 903 7.24 8.61 -6.13
C GLY A 903 6.19 8.27 -7.21
N PRO A 904 5.98 9.16 -8.19
CA PRO A 904 4.88 9.07 -9.15
C PRO A 904 4.86 7.77 -9.99
N THR A 905 6.01 7.21 -10.40
CA THR A 905 6.06 6.00 -11.23
C THR A 905 5.64 4.77 -10.42
N PHE A 906 6.14 4.61 -9.19
CA PHE A 906 5.71 3.52 -8.31
C PHE A 906 4.28 3.71 -7.82
N ALA A 907 3.86 4.94 -7.50
CA ALA A 907 2.47 5.24 -7.14
C ALA A 907 1.50 4.84 -8.25
N CYS A 908 1.84 5.13 -9.50
CA CYS A 908 1.10 4.71 -10.69
C CYS A 908 0.98 3.18 -10.79
N ILE A 909 2.09 2.44 -10.79
CA ILE A 909 2.09 0.97 -10.92
C ILE A 909 1.29 0.30 -9.78
N ILE A 910 1.53 0.73 -8.54
CA ILE A 910 0.85 0.20 -7.35
C ILE A 910 -0.64 0.53 -7.37
N ALA A 911 -1.02 1.76 -7.70
CA ALA A 911 -2.42 2.16 -7.76
C ALA A 911 -3.20 1.49 -8.91
N ILE A 912 -2.54 1.21 -10.05
CA ILE A 912 -3.13 0.38 -11.12
C ILE A 912 -3.40 -1.04 -10.60
N GLN A 913 -2.44 -1.67 -9.91
CA GLN A 913 -2.64 -3.01 -9.37
C GLN A 913 -3.82 -3.05 -8.39
N PHE A 914 -3.80 -2.24 -7.32
CA PHE A 914 -4.89 -2.25 -6.34
C PHE A 914 -6.25 -1.84 -6.94
N ARG A 915 -6.29 -0.99 -7.97
CA ARG A 915 -7.53 -0.70 -8.69
C ARG A 915 -8.11 -1.94 -9.37
N GLN A 916 -7.26 -2.78 -9.99
CA GLN A 916 -7.68 -4.05 -10.58
C GLN A 916 -8.11 -5.06 -9.49
N LEU A 917 -7.40 -5.12 -8.36
CA LEU A 917 -7.77 -5.99 -7.24
C LEU A 917 -9.14 -5.63 -6.65
N ARG A 918 -9.49 -4.34 -6.58
CA ARG A 918 -10.84 -3.89 -6.20
C ARG A 918 -11.89 -4.19 -7.28
N LYS A 919 -11.57 -3.89 -8.55
CA LYS A 919 -12.56 -3.86 -9.64
C LYS A 919 -12.85 -5.24 -10.25
N CYS A 920 -11.89 -6.15 -10.24
CA CYS A 920 -11.99 -7.44 -10.93
C CYS A 920 -12.37 -8.61 -9.98
N ASP A 921 -12.65 -8.31 -8.71
CA ASP A 921 -12.99 -9.30 -7.68
C ASP A 921 -14.49 -9.37 -7.39
N ARG A 922 -15.13 -10.51 -7.73
CA ARG A 922 -16.55 -10.80 -7.47
C ARG A 922 -16.87 -10.80 -5.97
N PHE A 923 -15.89 -11.09 -5.13
CA PHE A 923 -16.02 -11.18 -3.68
C PHE A 923 -15.40 -9.96 -2.97
N TRP A 924 -15.16 -8.85 -3.67
CA TRP A 924 -14.80 -7.57 -3.04
C TRP A 924 -15.80 -7.26 -1.92
N TYR A 925 -15.32 -6.96 -0.72
CA TYR A 925 -16.18 -7.00 0.46
C TYR A 925 -17.35 -6.01 0.42
N GLU A 926 -17.22 -4.84 -0.24
CA GLU A 926 -18.32 -3.87 -0.40
C GLU A 926 -19.28 -4.18 -1.57
N ASN A 927 -19.13 -5.28 -2.32
CA ASN A 927 -19.90 -5.56 -3.54
C ASN A 927 -21.42 -5.75 -3.28
N ASP A 928 -22.29 -5.30 -4.20
CA ASP A 928 -23.76 -5.51 -4.11
C ASP A 928 -24.25 -6.86 -4.68
N ASN A 929 -23.37 -7.69 -5.24
CA ASN A 929 -23.69 -9.05 -5.72
C ASN A 929 -24.47 -9.86 -4.67
N ASN A 930 -25.74 -10.19 -4.95
CA ASN A 930 -26.66 -10.86 -4.03
C ASN A 930 -26.10 -12.14 -3.37
N ALA A 931 -25.31 -12.94 -4.08
CA ALA A 931 -24.72 -14.17 -3.54
C ALA A 931 -23.55 -13.90 -2.59
N ALA A 932 -22.69 -12.92 -2.91
CA ALA A 932 -21.42 -12.68 -2.22
C ALA A 932 -21.40 -11.45 -1.29
N ARG A 933 -22.45 -10.61 -1.30
CA ARG A 933 -22.55 -9.39 -0.50
C ARG A 933 -22.63 -9.69 1.00
N PHE A 934 -22.04 -8.83 1.81
CA PHE A 934 -22.41 -8.69 3.23
C PHE A 934 -23.70 -7.87 3.34
N THR A 935 -24.44 -7.97 4.45
CA THR A 935 -25.55 -7.03 4.72
C THR A 935 -24.99 -5.64 5.05
N GLU A 936 -25.78 -4.56 4.90
CA GLU A 936 -25.30 -3.22 5.27
C GLU A 936 -24.92 -3.11 6.75
N GLN A 937 -25.57 -3.89 7.63
CA GLN A 937 -25.19 -4.00 9.05
C GLN A 937 -23.79 -4.62 9.19
N GLN A 938 -23.53 -5.76 8.53
CA GLN A 938 -22.22 -6.42 8.52
C GLN A 938 -21.12 -5.53 7.92
N LEU A 939 -21.42 -4.78 6.85
CA LEU A 939 -20.52 -3.77 6.31
C LEU A 939 -20.26 -2.62 7.30
N SER A 940 -21.27 -2.20 8.06
CA SER A 940 -21.10 -1.16 9.08
C SER A 940 -20.21 -1.62 10.25
N GLU A 941 -20.16 -2.92 10.54
CA GLU A 941 -19.22 -3.51 11.50
C GLU A 941 -17.80 -3.60 10.92
N ILE A 942 -17.63 -4.15 9.71
CA ILE A 942 -16.32 -4.24 9.04
C ILE A 942 -15.67 -2.85 8.89
N ARG A 943 -16.46 -1.82 8.56
CA ARG A 943 -15.99 -0.43 8.41
C ARG A 943 -15.53 0.24 9.72
N LYS A 944 -15.65 -0.41 10.88
CA LYS A 944 -15.07 0.05 12.17
C LYS A 944 -13.68 -0.52 12.45
N VAL A 945 -13.26 -1.54 11.70
CA VAL A 945 -12.08 -2.34 12.04
C VAL A 945 -10.80 -1.56 11.74
N THR A 946 -9.84 -1.62 12.68
CA THR A 946 -8.51 -1.02 12.55
C THR A 946 -7.43 -2.02 12.93
N LEU A 947 -6.22 -1.88 12.38
CA LEU A 947 -5.11 -2.76 12.73
C LEU A 947 -4.76 -2.67 14.23
N SER A 948 -4.86 -1.47 14.82
CA SER A 948 -4.72 -1.26 16.26
C SER A 948 -5.74 -2.05 17.08
N LYS A 949 -6.98 -2.22 16.59
CA LYS A 949 -7.99 -3.04 17.28
C LYS A 949 -7.69 -4.54 17.16
N ILE A 950 -7.34 -5.01 15.97
CA ILE A 950 -6.97 -6.42 15.74
C ILE A 950 -5.77 -6.79 16.61
N MET A 951 -4.78 -5.91 16.75
CA MET A 951 -3.67 -6.10 17.69
C MET A 951 -4.15 -6.18 19.14
N CYS A 952 -4.95 -5.20 19.60
CA CYS A 952 -5.49 -5.16 20.96
C CYS A 952 -6.24 -6.43 21.39
N ASP A 953 -7.11 -6.98 20.54
CA ASP A 953 -7.94 -8.15 20.90
C ASP A 953 -7.15 -9.47 20.82
N ASN A 954 -5.94 -9.46 20.22
CA ASN A 954 -5.07 -10.63 20.03
C ASN A 954 -3.74 -10.60 20.79
N PHE A 955 -3.46 -9.53 21.52
CA PHE A 955 -2.36 -9.48 22.48
C PHE A 955 -2.54 -10.47 23.65
N ASP A 956 -1.43 -10.87 24.23
CA ASP A 956 -1.36 -11.59 25.50
C ASP A 956 -1.71 -10.67 26.67
N VAL A 957 -1.24 -9.41 26.64
CA VAL A 957 -1.55 -8.36 27.62
C VAL A 957 -2.08 -7.13 26.91
N ALA A 958 -3.40 -6.98 26.90
CA ALA A 958 -4.05 -5.73 26.48
C ALA A 958 -3.67 -4.58 27.43
N SER A 959 -3.32 -3.43 26.86
CA SER A 959 -3.10 -2.18 27.61
C SER A 959 -3.58 -0.99 26.77
N ASP A 960 -2.79 0.06 26.63
CA ASP A 960 -3.05 1.12 25.65
C ASP A 960 -2.45 0.74 24.28
N VAL A 961 -2.99 1.34 23.21
CA VAL A 961 -2.42 1.37 21.86
C VAL A 961 -2.73 2.69 21.18
N GLN A 962 -1.86 3.16 20.29
CA GLN A 962 -2.13 4.31 19.42
C GLN A 962 -3.26 4.01 18.42
N ARG A 963 -4.12 5.00 18.13
CA ARG A 963 -5.36 4.82 17.35
C ARG A 963 -5.14 4.30 15.92
N ALA A 964 -4.08 4.77 15.25
CA ALA A 964 -3.64 4.27 13.94
C ALA A 964 -2.29 3.56 14.09
N ALA A 965 -2.20 2.28 13.71
CA ALA A 965 -1.00 1.45 13.92
C ALA A 965 0.20 1.87 13.05
N PHE A 966 -0.08 2.51 11.91
CA PHE A 966 0.89 2.95 10.91
C PHE A 966 1.49 4.33 11.16
N ASP A 967 0.84 5.16 11.98
CA ASP A 967 1.29 6.52 12.29
C ASP A 967 1.98 6.52 13.66
N LEU A 968 3.05 7.31 13.83
CA LEU A 968 3.78 7.37 15.10
C LEU A 968 2.88 7.85 16.25
N PRO A 969 3.08 7.35 17.48
CA PRO A 969 2.32 7.78 18.65
C PRO A 969 2.57 9.26 18.95
N SER A 970 1.51 10.02 19.17
CA SER A 970 1.56 11.46 19.45
C SER A 970 0.42 11.85 20.38
N ASN A 971 0.72 12.53 21.49
CA ASN A 971 -0.26 12.89 22.52
C ASN A 971 -1.48 13.66 22.00
N PHE A 972 -1.38 14.29 20.83
CA PHE A 972 -2.49 15.01 20.19
C PHE A 972 -2.97 14.34 18.88
N LEU A 973 -2.07 13.99 17.96
CA LEU A 973 -2.44 13.53 16.61
C LEU A 973 -2.75 12.03 16.52
N ASN A 974 -2.12 11.21 17.36
CA ASN A 974 -2.33 9.76 17.40
C ASN A 974 -2.10 9.24 18.84
N PRO A 975 -2.96 9.64 19.80
CA PRO A 975 -2.74 9.33 21.20
C PRO A 975 -2.88 7.82 21.43
N ARG A 976 -2.10 7.30 22.37
CA ARG A 976 -2.34 5.97 22.94
C ARG A 976 -3.62 6.03 23.79
N VAL A 977 -4.49 5.06 23.59
CA VAL A 977 -5.78 4.94 24.28
C VAL A 977 -6.00 3.48 24.72
N PRO A 978 -6.78 3.22 25.79
CA PRO A 978 -7.04 1.86 26.24
C PRO A 978 -7.69 1.01 25.16
N CYS A 979 -7.30 -0.27 25.02
CA CYS A 979 -7.87 -1.22 24.04
C CYS A 979 -9.41 -1.36 24.10
N SER A 980 -10.02 -1.04 25.25
CA SER A 980 -11.48 -1.01 25.47
C SER A 980 -12.19 0.21 24.88
N SER A 981 -11.47 1.27 24.55
CA SER A 981 -12.01 2.50 23.95
C SER A 981 -12.02 2.50 22.41
N LEU A 982 -11.31 1.54 21.79
CA LEU A 982 -11.37 1.32 20.35
C LEU A 982 -12.65 0.56 19.97
N PRO A 983 -13.34 0.94 18.88
CA PRO A 983 -14.51 0.20 18.37
C PRO A 983 -14.21 -1.29 18.22
N LYS A 984 -15.18 -2.13 18.57
CA LYS A 984 -15.10 -3.58 18.38
C LYS A 984 -16.09 -4.00 17.30
N LEU A 985 -15.70 -4.96 16.46
CA LEU A 985 -16.60 -5.68 15.55
C LEU A 985 -17.70 -6.39 16.38
N ASP A 986 -18.96 -6.02 16.19
CA ASP A 986 -20.08 -6.77 16.78
C ASP A 986 -20.52 -7.90 15.85
N LEU A 987 -20.24 -9.14 16.25
CA LEU A 987 -20.64 -10.33 15.52
C LEU A 987 -22.15 -10.63 15.62
N SER A 988 -22.92 -9.85 16.39
CA SER A 988 -24.39 -9.95 16.40
C SER A 988 -25.01 -9.72 15.00
N ALA A 989 -24.37 -8.92 14.13
CA ALA A 989 -24.77 -8.71 12.74
C ALA A 989 -24.65 -9.96 11.84
N TRP A 990 -24.01 -11.04 12.32
CA TRP A 990 -23.97 -12.35 11.66
C TRP A 990 -24.91 -13.39 12.30
N ARG A 991 -25.75 -13.00 13.26
CA ARG A 991 -26.72 -13.93 13.86
C ARG A 991 -27.78 -14.34 12.85
N GLU A 992 -27.78 -15.61 12.47
CA GLU A 992 -28.89 -16.24 11.78
C GLU A 992 -30.03 -16.51 12.76
N SER A 993 -31.25 -16.15 12.37
CA SER A 993 -32.44 -16.40 13.18
C SER A 993 -33.05 -17.76 12.86
N SER A 994 -32.34 -18.83 13.24
CA SER A 994 -32.71 -20.21 12.93
C SER A 994 -34.11 -20.57 13.45
N ALA A 995 -35.06 -20.69 12.52
CA ALA A 995 -36.43 -21.20 12.65
C ALA A 995 -37.50 -20.34 13.38
N GLN A 996 -37.26 -19.09 13.80
CA GLN A 996 -38.28 -18.28 14.52
C GLN A 996 -38.49 -16.82 14.05
N GLY A 997 -37.96 -16.45 12.89
CA GLY A 997 -38.13 -15.10 12.33
C GLY A 997 -37.21 -14.04 12.98
N CYS A 998 -37.37 -12.79 12.56
CA CYS A 998 -36.40 -11.72 12.79
C CYS A 998 -36.64 -10.99 14.11
N LEU A 999 -35.58 -10.63 14.83
CA LEU A 999 -35.65 -9.80 16.03
C LEU A 999 -35.70 -8.31 15.67
N ILE A 1000 -36.90 -7.71 15.64
CA ILE A 1000 -37.12 -6.28 15.33
C ILE A 1000 -37.54 -5.56 16.62
N ALA A 1001 -36.73 -4.60 17.07
CA ALA A 1001 -36.92 -3.87 18.34
C ALA A 1001 -37.27 -4.75 19.55
N GLY A 1002 -36.57 -5.88 19.69
CA GLY A 1002 -36.76 -6.82 20.81
C GLY A 1002 -38.00 -7.72 20.71
N ARG A 1003 -38.69 -7.74 19.57
CA ARG A 1003 -39.81 -8.64 19.26
C ARG A 1003 -39.39 -9.61 18.15
N ASN A 1004 -39.76 -10.89 18.26
CA ASN A 1004 -39.66 -11.82 17.13
C ASN A 1004 -40.81 -11.57 16.16
N VAL A 1005 -40.49 -11.54 14.87
CA VAL A 1005 -41.42 -11.25 13.75
C VAL A 1005 -41.26 -12.34 12.72
N ALA A 1006 -42.33 -13.06 12.37
CA ALA A 1006 -42.22 -14.20 11.47
C ALA A 1006 -41.77 -13.79 10.05
N VAL A 1007 -41.13 -14.70 9.33
CA VAL A 1007 -40.73 -14.44 7.93
C VAL A 1007 -41.98 -14.22 7.08
N GLY A 1008 -42.07 -13.04 6.45
CA GLY A 1008 -43.25 -12.54 5.74
C GLY A 1008 -43.99 -11.43 6.48
N ASP A 1009 -43.88 -11.34 7.80
CA ASP A 1009 -44.54 -10.29 8.61
C ASP A 1009 -43.72 -8.99 8.66
N SER A 1010 -44.39 -7.90 9.03
CA SER A 1010 -43.76 -6.59 9.24
C SER A 1010 -43.93 -6.10 10.69
N ALA A 1011 -42.95 -5.35 11.17
CA ALA A 1011 -43.01 -4.67 12.46
C ALA A 1011 -42.31 -3.31 12.41
N PHE A 1012 -42.74 -2.40 13.27
CA PHE A 1012 -42.24 -1.04 13.35
C PHE A 1012 -41.26 -0.95 14.53
N PRO A 1013 -39.93 -0.91 14.32
CA PRO A 1013 -38.97 -0.73 15.41
C PRO A 1013 -39.04 0.68 16.03
N SER A 1014 -39.52 1.65 15.25
CA SER A 1014 -39.73 3.04 15.64
C SER A 1014 -40.95 3.60 14.87
N PRO A 1015 -41.58 4.70 15.30
CA PRO A 1015 -42.85 5.13 14.71
C PRO A 1015 -42.82 5.48 13.22
N CYS A 1016 -41.65 5.81 12.66
CA CYS A 1016 -41.46 6.17 11.24
C CYS A 1016 -40.53 5.21 10.48
N THR A 1017 -40.24 4.03 11.02
CA THR A 1017 -39.54 2.96 10.31
C THR A 1017 -40.40 1.70 10.33
N SER A 1018 -40.54 1.02 9.18
CA SER A 1018 -41.13 -0.30 9.10
C SER A 1018 -40.09 -1.30 8.60
N CYS A 1019 -40.03 -2.48 9.21
CA CYS A 1019 -39.17 -3.56 8.79
C CYS A 1019 -40.00 -4.80 8.45
N ILE A 1020 -39.77 -5.37 7.27
CA ILE A 1020 -40.32 -6.67 6.87
C ILE A 1020 -39.28 -7.73 7.23
N CYS A 1021 -39.69 -8.81 7.91
CA CYS A 1021 -38.81 -9.95 8.10
C CYS A 1021 -38.79 -10.81 6.84
N THR A 1022 -37.61 -10.97 6.25
CA THR A 1022 -37.37 -11.83 5.08
C THR A 1022 -36.51 -13.03 5.46
N ALA A 1023 -36.32 -13.98 4.54
CA ALA A 1023 -35.36 -15.07 4.72
C ALA A 1023 -33.90 -14.58 4.84
N GLU A 1024 -33.60 -13.36 4.35
CA GLU A 1024 -32.30 -12.68 4.49
C GLU A 1024 -32.18 -11.88 5.81
N GLY A 1025 -33.21 -11.87 6.66
CA GLY A 1025 -33.31 -11.05 7.87
C GLY A 1025 -34.24 -9.85 7.73
N ALA A 1026 -34.15 -8.90 8.67
CA ALA A 1026 -35.04 -7.73 8.72
C ALA A 1026 -34.63 -6.66 7.69
N GLN A 1027 -35.47 -6.44 6.68
CA GLN A 1027 -35.31 -5.38 5.69
C GLN A 1027 -36.15 -4.16 6.10
N CYS A 1028 -35.49 -3.05 6.41
CA CYS A 1028 -36.11 -1.85 6.99
C CYS A 1028 -36.20 -0.69 5.99
N ALA A 1029 -37.32 0.04 6.01
CA ALA A 1029 -37.56 1.22 5.20
C ALA A 1029 -38.17 2.36 6.04
N SER A 1030 -37.71 3.58 5.77
CA SER A 1030 -38.30 4.81 6.32
C SER A 1030 -39.69 5.05 5.74
N LEU A 1031 -40.66 5.33 6.60
CA LEU A 1031 -42.03 5.64 6.22
C LEU A 1031 -42.18 7.11 5.87
N ARG A 1032 -42.95 7.39 4.81
CA ARG A 1032 -43.39 8.75 4.48
C ARG A 1032 -44.68 9.07 5.26
N ILE A 1033 -44.59 9.99 6.22
CA ILE A 1033 -45.74 10.36 7.06
C ILE A 1033 -46.57 11.44 6.37
N THR A 1034 -47.90 11.27 6.38
CA THR A 1034 -48.87 12.20 5.76
C THR A 1034 -49.75 12.94 6.76
N ASP A 1035 -50.04 12.36 7.94
CA ASP A 1035 -50.65 13.05 9.08
C ASP A 1035 -49.80 12.84 10.36
N CYS A 1036 -49.02 13.85 10.72
CA CYS A 1036 -48.25 13.86 11.97
C CYS A 1036 -49.13 13.90 13.23
N ALA A 1037 -50.35 14.42 13.14
CA ALA A 1037 -51.31 14.39 14.24
C ALA A 1037 -51.92 12.99 14.41
N GLN A 1038 -51.99 12.15 13.36
CA GLN A 1038 -52.32 10.72 13.48
C GLN A 1038 -51.19 9.96 14.15
N LEU A 1039 -49.95 10.17 13.71
CA LEU A 1039 -48.78 9.52 14.31
C LEU A 1039 -48.69 9.78 15.83
N LEU A 1040 -48.96 11.02 16.26
CA LEU A 1040 -49.00 11.42 17.68
C LEU A 1040 -50.25 10.96 18.46
N ARG A 1041 -51.24 10.35 17.80
CA ARG A 1041 -52.35 9.61 18.44
C ARG A 1041 -52.02 8.12 18.61
N GLU A 1042 -51.22 7.56 17.71
CA GLU A 1042 -50.88 6.13 17.68
C GLU A 1042 -49.62 5.79 18.49
N TRP A 1043 -48.66 6.72 18.59
CA TRP A 1043 -47.39 6.53 19.29
C TRP A 1043 -47.12 7.61 20.34
N PRO A 1044 -46.42 7.29 21.46
CA PRO A 1044 -46.03 8.29 22.45
C PRO A 1044 -45.18 9.40 21.84
N ARG A 1045 -45.45 10.66 22.19
CA ARG A 1045 -44.67 11.84 21.75
C ARG A 1045 -43.16 11.65 21.98
N GLU A 1046 -42.78 11.03 23.07
CA GLU A 1046 -41.39 10.74 23.44
C GLU A 1046 -40.72 9.62 22.63
N ALA A 1047 -41.49 8.80 21.90
CA ALA A 1047 -40.98 7.84 20.92
C ALA A 1047 -40.87 8.51 19.53
N VAL A 1048 -41.87 9.31 19.15
CA VAL A 1048 -41.87 10.08 17.90
C VAL A 1048 -40.73 11.12 17.87
N LEU A 1049 -40.39 11.74 19.01
CA LEU A 1049 -39.25 12.66 19.16
C LEU A 1049 -37.90 11.97 19.46
N ARG A 1050 -37.85 10.62 19.49
CA ARG A 1050 -36.61 9.83 19.58
C ARG A 1050 -36.33 9.02 18.31
N ASP A 1051 -37.19 9.16 17.30
CA ASP A 1051 -37.01 8.65 15.96
C ASP A 1051 -36.60 9.82 15.05
N ASP A 1052 -35.40 9.75 14.47
CA ASP A 1052 -34.85 10.83 13.63
C ASP A 1052 -35.67 11.02 12.33
N VAL A 1053 -36.22 9.93 11.79
CA VAL A 1053 -37.06 9.92 10.58
C VAL A 1053 -38.42 10.56 10.86
N CYS A 1054 -38.96 10.35 12.06
CA CYS A 1054 -40.13 11.08 12.55
C CYS A 1054 -39.82 12.54 12.85
N THR A 1055 -38.69 12.83 13.49
CA THR A 1055 -38.33 14.19 13.89
C THR A 1055 -38.12 15.08 12.67
N ALA A 1056 -37.50 14.55 11.61
CA ALA A 1056 -37.35 15.23 10.33
C ALA A 1056 -38.68 15.51 9.59
N GLN A 1057 -39.69 14.63 9.72
CA GLN A 1057 -40.99 14.79 9.04
C GLN A 1057 -42.07 15.51 9.85
N CYS A 1058 -42.02 15.40 11.18
CA CYS A 1058 -43.12 15.78 12.08
C CYS A 1058 -42.72 16.66 13.27
N GLY A 1059 -41.44 17.00 13.45
CA GLY A 1059 -40.97 17.76 14.62
C GLY A 1059 -41.68 19.10 14.85
N ALA A 1060 -42.11 19.77 13.77
CA ALA A 1060 -42.85 21.04 13.84
C ALA A 1060 -44.31 20.90 14.35
N ALA A 1061 -44.90 19.70 14.33
CA ALA A 1061 -46.30 19.47 14.72
C ALA A 1061 -46.50 19.38 16.25
N ALA A 1062 -45.42 19.42 17.04
CA ALA A 1062 -45.43 19.18 18.48
C ALA A 1062 -45.01 20.44 19.27
N PRO A 1063 -45.87 21.47 19.41
CA PRO A 1063 -45.55 22.68 20.15
C PRO A 1063 -45.33 22.40 21.64
N ASP A 1064 -44.59 23.30 22.31
CA ASP A 1064 -44.24 23.20 23.71
C ASP A 1064 -44.93 24.30 24.56
N ARG A 1065 -45.37 23.94 25.76
CA ARG A 1065 -45.96 24.86 26.76
C ARG A 1065 -45.82 24.27 28.18
N PRO A 1066 -44.73 24.59 28.91
CA PRO A 1066 -44.63 24.26 30.33
C PRO A 1066 -45.59 25.14 31.15
N ARG A 1067 -46.34 24.52 32.09
CA ARG A 1067 -46.95 25.26 33.21
C ARG A 1067 -45.96 25.31 34.38
N GLN A 1068 -45.83 26.48 34.99
CA GLN A 1068 -44.86 26.71 36.07
C GLN A 1068 -45.17 25.88 37.33
N ALA A 1069 -44.10 25.46 38.02
CA ALA A 1069 -44.18 24.69 39.24
C ALA A 1069 -44.40 25.55 40.50
N ARG A 1070 -44.96 24.94 41.56
CA ARG A 1070 -44.76 25.35 42.95
C ARG A 1070 -44.12 24.19 43.74
N ARG A 1071 -43.09 24.54 44.52
CA ARG A 1071 -42.33 23.71 45.48
C ARG A 1071 -43.12 23.49 46.80
N PRO A 1072 -42.62 22.76 47.82
CA PRO A 1072 -41.72 21.58 47.91
C PRO A 1072 -42.42 20.46 48.77
N PRO A 1073 -41.76 19.47 49.44
CA PRO A 1073 -40.36 19.01 49.41
C PRO A 1073 -40.17 17.51 49.08
N LEU A 1074 -38.93 17.14 48.76
CA LEU A 1074 -38.46 15.75 48.70
C LEU A 1074 -37.91 15.31 50.05
N ASN A 1075 -38.30 14.12 50.50
CA ASN A 1075 -37.63 13.40 51.59
C ASN A 1075 -38.01 11.91 51.54
N PHE A 1076 -37.16 11.04 50.98
CA PHE A 1076 -37.10 9.60 51.32
C PHE A 1076 -35.81 8.96 50.74
N LYS A 1077 -35.38 7.84 51.33
CA LYS A 1077 -34.13 7.12 51.00
C LYS A 1077 -34.38 5.86 50.15
N PHE A 1078 -33.31 5.34 49.55
CA PHE A 1078 -33.25 4.02 48.90
C PHE A 1078 -33.73 2.88 49.81
N PRO A 1079 -34.40 1.84 49.26
CA PRO A 1079 -34.50 0.52 49.87
C PRO A 1079 -33.27 -0.35 49.53
N ASP A 1080 -32.80 -1.11 50.53
CA ASP A 1080 -31.91 -2.27 50.35
C ASP A 1080 -32.74 -3.50 49.90
N LEU A 1081 -32.13 -4.43 49.15
CA LEU A 1081 -32.77 -5.64 48.63
C LEU A 1081 -31.97 -6.92 48.96
N SER A 1082 -31.27 -6.91 50.10
CA SER A 1082 -30.65 -8.10 50.71
C SER A 1082 -31.59 -8.69 51.76
N PRO A 1083 -32.46 -9.68 51.44
CA PRO A 1083 -32.21 -11.02 52.00
C PRO A 1083 -32.84 -12.21 51.24
N PHE A 1084 -32.05 -13.13 50.67
CA PHE A 1084 -32.55 -14.48 50.28
C PHE A 1084 -31.47 -15.60 50.29
N ILE A 1085 -30.79 -15.79 51.43
CA ILE A 1085 -30.23 -17.11 51.82
C ILE A 1085 -30.42 -17.27 53.33
N ALA A 1086 -31.27 -18.22 53.79
CA ALA A 1086 -31.17 -18.94 55.08
C ALA A 1086 -32.39 -19.83 55.44
N LYS A 1087 -32.91 -20.64 54.49
CA LYS A 1087 -33.46 -21.98 54.79
C LYS A 1087 -33.67 -22.82 53.54
#